data_AF-A0A182UNF0-F1
#
_entry.id   AF-A0A182UNF0-F1
#
_cell.length_a   1.000
_cell.length_b   1.000
_cell.length_c   1.000
_cell.angle_alpha   90.00
_cell.angle_beta   90.00
_cell.angle_gamma   90.00
#
_symmetry.space_group_name_H-M   'P 1'
#
loop_
_entity.id
_entity.type
_entity.pdbx_description
1 polymer ?
#
loop_
_entity_poly.entity_id
_entity_poly.type
_entity_poly.pdbx_seq_one_letter_code
_entity_poly.pdbx_strand_id
1 'polypeptide(L)'
;MSGSETKHSNDLLCIAEIFESIANKDEQALARTLERSSIETMLLFEFVYGISPIQHCVQTGEMSLLGLVGRLLASGLCDSETVDSKGRTVLAGLVGAQQAQTQGTAAGFLERMIEIVIEGADDTTACYRMLKHNSLALFQAFLELKQFDERRLFECLTGALTKLSVKQVLLSADLRVFVLFKLADFGFRRLSGDWTGGCDKTADEWKDHIDVVSDCWNVIGKSYDTGSYGDVDDRLLQRLHVLHNHLYFLQHKKFLDYLALREVVFCVAVFWNVFKNPATFTVYRVIVNKRIVIECIRMIAFQLMKVKRFLEQTGQKLSEIVKESESLIVQQKECLIEDIMNKMKISCKPTVIKQFEEKRIAIGKGNGNRDMLIKDMIKRIRKDDKGWADTKSHELRALQQTQKEWLIVQLETRLKCVKQPKNVADLIMAELKRNRVDTVAARIVASESFDLEHLMRGKDRRTRRKMIKCYGQLRQLYSLDKIVLAFAQVARVNPANVESFQDSLKRTVMILGEMLKNTNSTPNMPNDRLEDAMGSMISHRFADIVISICNSYARQFSLSRLLIDAELERRVYSFLPNHTVAVRMVINLLFVLVMVEVRRSFYGQLVRCGSLEALRSLLIYVGEKDVLFPTIHIAFEQVTGYFAMVKGLLAELCENPIGNTVEFAQLEEQFQVQCGIVEEVQAMLAIERELDYENLRKTCFSCNDLATIRRLLHWKIDTYRPNAVLENICSKWNANTSSLPRIHWMDTRLTWIDTETMSNKLAMITCAIGDGDAYYNIGHTGKLIEKLGIADEVDEEGVDQLNKRLAPYYANIFFLDNKWKVLESFCKQRRLPWNNTLVRQLRQRDQELLQTLYDERRHKLKTIFEQNDIQTLEVLQIANIIIKEDTLASLEHLQLELCEILTAVGYFGDSFHCVKQRIPMIQGKNFRNLLAHDSLSYNMLTDSGDAKTILNAYIFVHTEVRLFESRPQDPIELHLPSLADMYRWLEEQQQLLASFQCNDVRRLRDSTLLEDNLQDLLNFTDAFEEPKTVVYAAEGKTVLGKIVEAHFDLETVQLLVQHGANPLLADCHGNSIIHSALCMLPDAALYLLEECLTRDLRNAKGDTLLELDDRTDGNKLIHMAASCGQQIVVAKLLDLNIDVTVRNAYGCTPAHVAVVVPLVNSISTLKQLLDYDRTPVDMTDKDGGTLLVWVAKTGSIEMLDLIMQ
;
A
#
# COMPACT_ATOMS: atom_id res chain seq x y z
N MET A 1 31.49 33.96 27.75
CA MET A 1 30.49 34.10 28.83
C MET A 1 29.83 35.49 28.91
N SER A 2 30.37 36.57 28.33
CA SER A 2 29.71 37.89 28.36
C SER A 2 28.61 38.13 27.29
N GLY A 3 28.45 37.22 26.32
CA GLY A 3 27.46 37.37 25.23
C GLY A 3 26.10 36.69 25.49
N SER A 4 26.02 35.73 26.42
CA SER A 4 24.79 34.99 26.73
C SER A 4 23.87 35.75 27.70
N GLU A 5 24.43 36.42 28.71
CA GLU A 5 23.66 37.20 29.70
C GLU A 5 22.96 38.42 29.07
N THR A 6 23.61 39.10 28.12
CA THR A 6 23.02 40.24 27.39
C THR A 6 21.91 39.83 26.43
N LYS A 7 21.97 38.61 25.88
CA LYS A 7 20.95 38.09 24.95
C LYS A 7 19.67 37.75 25.71
N HIS A 8 19.80 37.07 26.86
CA HIS A 8 18.66 36.68 27.70
C HIS A 8 17.89 37.89 28.28
N SER A 9 18.60 38.95 28.68
CA SER A 9 17.99 40.21 29.15
C SER A 9 17.17 40.92 28.06
N ASN A 10 17.65 40.92 26.82
CA ASN A 10 16.93 41.50 25.69
C ASN A 10 15.68 40.69 25.31
N ASP A 11 15.74 39.35 25.35
CA ASP A 11 14.58 38.50 25.05
C ASP A 11 13.46 38.68 26.10
N LEU A 12 13.81 38.81 27.39
CA LEU A 12 12.85 39.12 28.45
C LEU A 12 12.15 40.48 28.27
N LEU A 13 12.88 41.48 27.75
CA LEU A 13 12.30 42.78 27.41
C LEU A 13 11.34 42.66 26.22
N CYS A 14 11.74 41.94 25.17
CA CYS A 14 10.91 41.71 23.98
C CYS A 14 9.59 40.99 24.32
N ILE A 15 9.59 39.96 25.18
CA ILE A 15 8.34 39.28 25.55
C ILE A 15 7.38 40.17 26.35
N ALA A 16 7.91 41.08 27.18
CA ALA A 16 7.10 42.05 27.91
C ALA A 16 6.48 43.10 26.96
N GLU A 17 7.27 43.62 26.01
CA GLU A 17 6.78 44.54 24.97
C GLU A 17 5.71 43.88 24.08
N ILE A 18 5.86 42.59 23.74
CA ILE A 18 4.84 41.83 22.99
C ILE A 18 3.54 41.74 23.81
N PHE A 19 3.63 41.38 25.10
CA PHE A 19 2.47 41.28 25.98
C PHE A 19 1.74 42.63 26.13
N GLU A 20 2.47 43.71 26.36
CA GLU A 20 1.91 45.07 26.46
C GLU A 20 1.27 45.52 25.14
N SER A 21 1.89 45.21 23.99
CA SER A 21 1.34 45.58 22.68
C SER A 21 0.03 44.85 22.40
N ILE A 22 -0.08 43.58 22.79
CA ILE A 22 -1.32 42.81 22.66
C ILE A 22 -2.40 43.36 23.60
N ALA A 23 -2.06 43.61 24.88
CA ALA A 23 -2.99 44.16 25.86
C ALA A 23 -3.53 45.55 25.46
N ASN A 24 -2.69 46.39 24.87
CA ASN A 24 -3.03 47.74 24.41
C ASN A 24 -3.62 47.79 22.99
N LYS A 25 -3.69 46.67 22.28
CA LYS A 25 -4.16 46.58 20.88
C LYS A 25 -3.35 47.46 19.90
N ASP A 26 -2.05 47.61 20.13
CA ASP A 26 -1.15 48.48 19.33
C ASP A 26 -0.36 47.67 18.28
N GLU A 27 -0.83 47.70 17.03
CA GLU A 27 -0.19 47.00 15.91
C GLU A 27 1.20 47.54 15.54
N GLN A 28 1.43 48.85 15.71
CA GLN A 28 2.70 49.49 15.32
C GLN A 28 3.79 49.25 16.37
N ALA A 29 3.43 49.23 17.65
CA ALA A 29 4.33 48.77 18.71
C ALA A 29 4.71 47.30 18.49
N LEU A 30 3.71 46.44 18.28
CA LEU A 30 3.93 45.01 18.05
C LEU A 30 4.87 44.75 16.85
N ALA A 31 4.64 45.41 15.71
CA ALA A 31 5.51 45.25 14.52
C ALA A 31 6.98 45.62 14.80
N ARG A 32 7.22 46.72 15.52
CA ARG A 32 8.58 47.18 15.88
C ARG A 32 9.28 46.23 16.86
N THR A 33 8.54 45.52 17.70
CA THR A 33 9.10 44.52 18.61
C THR A 33 9.34 43.21 17.87
N LEU A 34 8.47 42.79 16.95
CA LEU A 34 8.64 41.59 16.13
C LEU A 34 9.88 41.67 15.22
N GLU A 35 10.22 42.84 14.68
CA GLU A 35 11.47 43.05 13.91
C GLU A 35 12.74 42.68 14.71
N ARG A 36 12.69 42.84 16.03
CA ARG A 36 13.78 42.57 16.98
C ARG A 36 13.65 41.21 17.67
N SER A 37 12.57 40.48 17.43
CA SER A 37 12.26 39.19 18.06
C SER A 37 12.76 38.00 17.24
N SER A 38 12.97 36.87 17.91
CA SER A 38 13.39 35.59 17.33
C SER A 38 12.42 34.45 17.69
N ILE A 39 12.64 33.25 17.12
CA ILE A 39 11.88 32.04 17.53
C ILE A 39 12.12 31.75 19.01
N GLU A 40 13.35 31.94 19.52
CA GLU A 40 13.67 31.82 20.96
C GLU A 40 12.82 32.78 21.80
N THR A 41 12.58 34.01 21.32
CA THR A 41 11.73 35.00 21.98
C THR A 41 10.27 34.53 22.06
N MET A 42 9.73 33.90 21.01
CA MET A 42 8.36 33.36 21.01
C MET A 42 8.20 32.17 21.94
N LEU A 43 9.16 31.23 21.93
CA LEU A 43 9.19 30.09 22.83
C LEU A 43 9.35 30.54 24.30
N LEU A 44 10.16 31.58 24.55
CA LEU A 44 10.29 32.18 25.87
C LEU A 44 8.99 32.86 26.32
N PHE A 45 8.26 33.53 25.42
CA PHE A 45 6.94 34.08 25.73
C PHE A 45 5.99 32.97 26.17
N GLU A 46 5.93 31.86 25.40
CA GLU A 46 5.08 30.72 25.72
C GLU A 46 5.48 30.04 27.03
N PHE A 47 6.79 29.93 27.29
CA PHE A 47 7.32 29.43 28.55
C PHE A 47 6.94 30.30 29.75
N VAL A 48 6.99 31.63 29.61
CA VAL A 48 6.72 32.58 30.71
C VAL A 48 5.22 32.75 30.96
N TYR A 49 4.41 32.86 29.91
CA TYR A 49 2.98 33.15 30.02
C TYR A 49 2.08 31.90 29.90
N GLY A 50 2.64 30.73 29.59
CA GLY A 50 1.89 29.48 29.43
C GLY A 50 0.98 29.45 28.20
N ILE A 51 1.17 30.39 27.27
CA ILE A 51 0.35 30.59 26.07
C ILE A 51 1.17 31.28 24.99
N SER A 52 0.97 30.90 23.73
CA SER A 52 1.63 31.60 22.61
C SER A 52 1.02 33.00 22.37
N PRO A 53 1.78 33.97 21.84
CA PRO A 53 1.26 35.32 21.56
C PRO A 53 0.03 35.29 20.63
N ILE A 54 0.04 34.42 19.63
CA ILE A 54 -1.06 34.27 18.69
C ILE A 54 -2.28 33.63 19.33
N GLN A 55 -2.10 32.63 20.19
CA GLN A 55 -3.20 32.02 20.93
C GLN A 55 -3.83 33.04 21.91
N HIS A 56 -3.02 33.91 22.52
CA HIS A 56 -3.51 34.98 23.41
C HIS A 56 -4.42 35.97 22.67
N CYS A 57 -4.08 36.35 21.44
CA CYS A 57 -4.92 37.20 20.60
C CYS A 57 -6.21 36.52 20.14
N VAL A 58 -6.18 35.20 19.95
CA VAL A 58 -7.27 34.44 19.32
C VAL A 58 -8.29 33.90 20.33
N GLN A 59 -7.88 33.60 21.57
CA GLN A 59 -8.74 33.00 22.60
C GLN A 59 -10.01 33.82 22.93
N THR A 60 -9.97 35.15 22.78
CA THR A 60 -11.10 36.03 23.09
C THR A 60 -12.10 36.20 21.94
N GLY A 61 -11.71 35.83 20.71
CA GLY A 61 -12.55 36.00 19.52
C GLY A 61 -12.91 37.44 19.17
N GLU A 62 -12.17 38.43 19.69
CA GLU A 62 -12.46 39.85 19.49
C GLU A 62 -11.99 40.36 18.11
N MET A 63 -12.91 40.91 17.33
CA MET A 63 -12.61 41.50 16.00
C MET A 63 -11.51 42.57 16.02
N SER A 64 -11.33 43.28 17.15
CA SER A 64 -10.28 44.31 17.29
C SER A 64 -8.86 43.74 17.33
N LEU A 65 -8.68 42.44 17.55
CA LEU A 65 -7.36 41.80 17.64
C LEU A 65 -6.88 41.22 16.30
N LEU A 66 -7.73 41.23 15.25
CA LEU A 66 -7.38 40.68 13.93
C LEU A 66 -6.13 41.32 13.32
N GLY A 67 -5.97 42.65 13.48
CA GLY A 67 -4.79 43.35 12.98
C GLY A 67 -3.49 42.91 13.68
N LEU A 68 -3.55 42.65 14.99
CA LEU A 68 -2.41 42.09 15.74
C LEU A 68 -2.08 40.67 15.28
N VAL A 69 -3.10 39.84 15.05
CA VAL A 69 -2.92 38.47 14.52
C VAL A 69 -2.27 38.50 13.15
N GLY A 70 -2.73 39.38 12.25
CA GLY A 70 -2.11 39.56 10.94
C GLY A 70 -0.63 39.94 11.03
N ARG A 71 -0.25 40.79 12.01
CA ARG A 71 1.16 41.15 12.26
C ARG A 71 2.00 39.98 12.80
N LEU A 72 1.44 39.16 13.69
CA LEU A 72 2.11 37.98 14.25
C LEU A 72 2.35 36.90 13.18
N LEU A 73 1.38 36.68 12.29
CA LEU A 73 1.53 35.73 11.19
C LEU A 73 2.50 36.24 10.13
N ALA A 74 2.38 37.52 9.74
CA ALA A 74 3.28 38.14 8.76
C ALA A 74 4.75 38.23 9.22
N SER A 75 5.02 38.14 10.53
CA SER A 75 6.40 38.15 11.02
C SER A 75 7.13 36.82 10.82
N GLY A 76 6.42 35.73 10.49
CA GLY A 76 6.98 34.38 10.37
C GLY A 76 7.51 33.80 11.69
N LEU A 77 7.27 34.47 12.82
CA LEU A 77 7.70 34.01 14.15
C LEU A 77 6.61 33.18 14.85
N CYS A 78 5.36 33.38 14.45
CA CYS A 78 4.22 32.58 14.90
C CYS A 78 3.57 31.91 13.69
N ASP A 79 3.06 30.71 13.90
CA ASP A 79 2.26 29.99 12.91
C ASP A 79 0.83 29.79 13.45
N SER A 80 -0.13 29.88 12.55
CA SER A 80 -1.51 29.47 12.74
C SER A 80 -1.66 28.00 13.20
N GLU A 81 -0.65 27.17 12.94
CA GLU A 81 -0.57 25.75 13.33
C GLU A 81 -0.11 25.52 14.77
N THR A 82 0.24 26.58 15.50
CA THR A 82 0.53 26.50 16.94
C THR A 82 -0.60 25.78 17.68
N VAL A 83 -0.25 24.79 18.50
CA VAL A 83 -1.21 23.93 19.19
C VAL A 83 -1.42 24.37 20.64
N ASP A 84 -2.65 24.27 21.12
CA ASP A 84 -2.97 24.43 22.53
C ASP A 84 -2.47 23.25 23.37
N SER A 85 -2.62 23.33 24.69
CA SER A 85 -2.28 22.23 25.62
C SER A 85 -3.07 20.92 25.39
N LYS A 86 -4.06 20.92 24.49
CA LYS A 86 -4.85 19.75 24.06
C LYS A 86 -4.46 19.28 22.66
N GLY A 87 -3.41 19.82 22.05
CA GLY A 87 -2.93 19.46 20.72
C GLY A 87 -3.78 20.01 19.57
N ARG A 88 -4.68 20.96 19.81
CA ARG A 88 -5.52 21.57 18.76
C ARG A 88 -4.89 22.87 18.30
N THR A 89 -4.84 23.08 16.99
CA THR A 89 -4.33 24.35 16.46
C THR A 89 -5.18 25.54 16.92
N VAL A 90 -4.58 26.73 16.95
CA VAL A 90 -5.27 27.98 17.34
C VAL A 90 -6.58 28.17 16.57
N LEU A 91 -6.57 27.92 15.25
CA LEU A 91 -7.76 27.96 14.41
C LEU A 91 -8.78 26.83 14.73
N ALA A 92 -8.31 25.60 14.95
CA ALA A 92 -9.20 24.49 15.32
C ALA A 92 -9.88 24.71 16.69
N GLY A 93 -9.20 25.37 17.63
CA GLY A 93 -9.73 25.73 18.93
C GLY A 93 -10.94 26.69 18.87
N LEU A 94 -10.94 27.60 17.89
CA LEU A 94 -12.03 28.58 17.69
C LEU A 94 -13.36 27.92 17.30
N VAL A 95 -13.31 26.86 16.50
CA VAL A 95 -14.51 26.14 16.05
C VAL A 95 -15.25 25.53 17.24
N GLY A 96 -14.51 24.97 18.21
CA GLY A 96 -15.08 24.43 19.44
C GLY A 96 -15.69 25.50 20.37
N ALA A 97 -15.16 26.72 20.35
CA ALA A 97 -15.67 27.84 21.14
C ALA A 97 -16.96 28.44 20.55
N GLN A 98 -17.09 28.49 19.21
CA GLN A 98 -18.29 28.96 18.52
C GLN A 98 -19.52 28.06 18.76
N GLN A 99 -19.34 26.73 18.81
CA GLN A 99 -20.45 25.80 19.08
C GLN A 99 -21.01 25.93 20.51
N ALA A 100 -20.23 26.44 21.46
CA ALA A 100 -20.63 26.66 22.85
C ALA A 100 -21.29 28.03 23.10
N GLN A 101 -21.11 29.01 22.20
CA GLN A 101 -21.63 30.37 22.36
C GLN A 101 -22.72 30.67 21.32
N THR A 102 -23.97 30.42 21.70
CA THR A 102 -25.15 30.86 20.96
C THR A 102 -25.31 32.38 21.09
N GLN A 103 -24.65 33.17 20.24
CA GLN A 103 -25.12 34.49 19.72
C GLN A 103 -24.04 35.23 18.89
N GLY A 104 -24.26 35.34 17.58
CA GLY A 104 -24.15 36.58 16.78
C GLY A 104 -22.79 37.18 16.41
N THR A 105 -21.76 37.17 17.26
CA THR A 105 -20.53 37.95 17.02
C THR A 105 -19.29 37.12 16.71
N ALA A 106 -19.22 35.86 17.17
CA ALA A 106 -18.07 34.99 16.94
C ALA A 106 -17.99 34.42 15.50
N ALA A 107 -19.11 34.32 14.77
CA ALA A 107 -19.18 33.72 13.42
C ALA A 107 -18.25 34.42 12.41
N GLY A 108 -18.23 35.76 12.40
CA GLY A 108 -17.38 36.53 11.48
C GLY A 108 -15.89 36.49 11.84
N PHE A 109 -15.52 36.20 13.09
CA PHE A 109 -14.10 36.17 13.50
C PHE A 109 -13.36 34.98 12.88
N LEU A 110 -13.97 33.77 12.90
CA LEU A 110 -13.39 32.58 12.29
C LEU A 110 -13.22 32.75 10.77
N GLU A 111 -14.25 33.29 10.09
CA GLU A 111 -14.20 33.55 8.65
C GLU A 111 -13.04 34.49 8.29
N ARG A 112 -12.86 35.58 9.05
CA ARG A 112 -11.72 36.51 8.87
C ARG A 112 -10.37 35.87 9.19
N MET A 113 -10.31 35.02 10.20
CA MET A 113 -9.08 34.27 10.52
C MET A 113 -8.70 33.30 9.40
N ILE A 114 -9.69 32.61 8.81
CA ILE A 114 -9.48 31.77 7.62
C ILE A 114 -8.96 32.62 6.45
N GLU A 115 -9.56 33.78 6.20
CA GLU A 115 -9.11 34.72 5.16
C GLU A 115 -7.66 35.20 5.37
N ILE A 116 -7.25 35.49 6.60
CA ILE A 116 -5.87 35.90 6.93
C ILE A 116 -4.88 34.77 6.64
N VAL A 117 -5.17 33.53 7.04
CA VAL A 117 -4.22 32.41 6.85
C VAL A 117 -4.03 32.02 5.38
N ILE A 118 -5.07 32.21 4.56
CA ILE A 118 -5.01 31.94 3.11
C ILE A 118 -4.70 33.19 2.28
N GLU A 119 -4.38 34.32 2.91
CA GLU A 119 -4.04 35.55 2.19
C GLU A 119 -2.82 35.32 1.28
N GLY A 120 -2.93 35.74 0.02
CA GLY A 120 -1.87 35.56 -0.99
C GLY A 120 -1.67 34.13 -1.51
N ALA A 121 -2.37 33.13 -0.97
CA ALA A 121 -2.26 31.73 -1.39
C ALA A 121 -3.14 31.43 -2.62
N ASP A 122 -2.64 30.62 -3.55
CA ASP A 122 -3.50 30.00 -4.56
C ASP A 122 -4.42 28.95 -3.93
N ASP A 123 -5.49 28.55 -4.61
CA ASP A 123 -6.50 27.64 -4.05
C ASP A 123 -5.91 26.30 -3.55
N THR A 124 -4.87 25.79 -4.22
CA THR A 124 -4.20 24.54 -3.83
C THR A 124 -3.40 24.73 -2.55
N THR A 125 -2.70 25.85 -2.42
CA THR A 125 -1.94 26.22 -1.21
C THR A 125 -2.88 26.55 -0.06
N ALA A 126 -4.01 27.19 -0.33
CA ALA A 126 -5.06 27.43 0.66
C ALA A 126 -5.63 26.11 1.21
N CYS A 127 -5.97 25.15 0.33
CA CYS A 127 -6.37 23.81 0.77
C CYS A 127 -5.27 23.12 1.58
N TYR A 128 -4.01 23.22 1.16
CA TYR A 128 -2.86 22.66 1.89
C TYR A 128 -2.74 23.25 3.31
N ARG A 129 -2.72 24.58 3.45
CA ARG A 129 -2.67 25.27 4.76
C ARG A 129 -3.83 24.86 5.65
N MET A 130 -5.05 24.84 5.12
CA MET A 130 -6.24 24.46 5.89
C MET A 130 -6.23 23.00 6.35
N LEU A 131 -5.73 22.08 5.53
CA LEU A 131 -5.61 20.66 5.91
C LEU A 131 -4.57 20.41 7.01
N LYS A 132 -3.51 21.23 7.11
CA LYS A 132 -2.48 21.09 8.15
C LYS A 132 -3.01 21.35 9.57
N HIS A 133 -4.07 22.14 9.71
CA HIS A 133 -4.73 22.33 11.02
C HIS A 133 -5.40 21.07 11.56
N ASN A 134 -5.51 20.03 10.75
CA ASN A 134 -5.95 18.69 11.13
C ASN A 134 -7.32 18.65 11.84
N SER A 135 -8.25 19.49 11.40
CA SER A 135 -9.59 19.64 11.98
C SER A 135 -10.64 19.58 10.88
N LEU A 136 -11.49 18.55 10.90
CA LEU A 136 -12.60 18.40 9.95
C LEU A 136 -13.58 19.57 9.99
N ALA A 137 -13.98 20.01 11.18
CA ALA A 137 -14.94 21.08 11.34
C ALA A 137 -14.42 22.43 10.81
N LEU A 138 -13.14 22.74 11.04
CA LEU A 138 -12.49 23.92 10.46
C LEU A 138 -12.44 23.83 8.93
N PHE A 139 -12.08 22.66 8.41
CA PHE A 139 -11.98 22.46 6.96
C PHE A 139 -13.35 22.60 6.28
N GLN A 140 -14.43 22.12 6.92
CA GLN A 140 -15.80 22.33 6.44
C GLN A 140 -16.18 23.81 6.40
N ALA A 141 -15.89 24.58 7.45
CA ALA A 141 -16.13 26.02 7.47
C ALA A 141 -15.36 26.75 6.34
N PHE A 142 -14.12 26.34 6.06
CA PHE A 142 -13.34 26.87 4.93
C PHE A 142 -14.00 26.57 3.56
N LEU A 143 -14.52 25.36 3.36
CA LEU A 143 -15.20 25.00 2.12
C LEU A 143 -16.50 25.79 1.92
N GLU A 144 -17.26 26.04 2.99
CA GLU A 144 -18.47 26.86 2.98
C GLU A 144 -18.17 28.32 2.62
N LEU A 145 -17.07 28.87 3.15
CA LEU A 145 -16.59 30.23 2.85
C LEU A 145 -16.18 30.39 1.37
N LYS A 146 -15.40 29.45 0.83
CA LYS A 146 -14.82 29.56 -0.52
C LYS A 146 -15.76 29.19 -1.66
N GLN A 147 -16.78 28.37 -1.40
CA GLN A 147 -17.75 27.92 -2.41
C GLN A 147 -17.10 27.42 -3.71
N PHE A 148 -16.17 26.46 -3.60
CA PHE A 148 -15.49 25.90 -4.76
C PHE A 148 -16.44 25.23 -5.75
N ASP A 149 -16.14 25.39 -7.04
CA ASP A 149 -16.65 24.48 -8.08
C ASP A 149 -16.13 23.05 -7.83
N GLU A 150 -16.94 22.03 -8.13
CA GLU A 150 -16.61 20.62 -7.88
C GLU A 150 -15.26 20.22 -8.52
N ARG A 151 -14.97 20.66 -9.75
CA ARG A 151 -13.72 20.33 -10.45
C ARG A 151 -12.54 21.08 -9.84
N ARG A 152 -12.72 22.35 -9.49
CA ARG A 152 -11.65 23.14 -8.88
C ARG A 152 -11.26 22.58 -7.52
N LEU A 153 -12.25 22.24 -6.69
CA LEU A 153 -12.03 21.59 -5.40
C LEU A 153 -11.24 20.29 -5.57
N PHE A 154 -11.61 19.49 -6.56
CA PHE A 154 -10.93 18.23 -6.86
C PHE A 154 -9.43 18.41 -7.18
N GLU A 155 -9.08 19.37 -8.04
CA GLU A 155 -7.70 19.69 -8.39
C GLU A 155 -6.90 20.17 -7.17
N CYS A 156 -7.49 21.09 -6.39
CA CYS A 156 -6.85 21.68 -5.21
C CYS A 156 -6.63 20.64 -4.10
N LEU A 157 -7.62 19.77 -3.83
CA LEU A 157 -7.49 18.68 -2.86
C LEU A 157 -6.42 17.67 -3.30
N THR A 158 -6.39 17.32 -4.59
CA THR A 158 -5.37 16.40 -5.12
C THR A 158 -3.97 16.99 -4.99
N GLY A 159 -3.79 18.26 -5.34
CA GLY A 159 -2.52 18.95 -5.20
C GLY A 159 -2.07 19.08 -3.74
N ALA A 160 -2.98 19.49 -2.86
CA ALA A 160 -2.73 19.64 -1.43
C ALA A 160 -2.35 18.31 -0.77
N LEU A 161 -3.11 17.22 -1.02
CA LEU A 161 -2.79 15.89 -0.51
C LEU A 161 -1.45 15.36 -1.04
N THR A 162 -1.13 15.63 -2.31
CA THR A 162 0.17 15.25 -2.87
C THR A 162 1.30 15.99 -2.14
N LYS A 163 1.14 17.30 -1.88
CA LYS A 163 2.13 18.09 -1.12
C LYS A 163 2.26 17.57 0.32
N LEU A 164 1.16 17.28 1.02
CA LEU A 164 1.16 16.69 2.37
C LEU A 164 1.87 15.32 2.40
N SER A 165 1.60 14.46 1.42
CA SER A 165 2.23 13.14 1.30
C SER A 165 3.74 13.25 1.06
N VAL A 166 4.17 14.13 0.15
CA VAL A 166 5.60 14.40 -0.10
C VAL A 166 6.27 14.92 1.17
N LYS A 167 5.60 15.81 1.91
CA LYS A 167 6.08 16.41 3.14
C LYS A 167 5.89 15.54 4.40
N GLN A 168 5.33 14.34 4.27
CA GLN A 168 5.04 13.38 5.36
C GLN A 168 4.12 13.93 6.48
N VAL A 169 3.20 14.84 6.15
CA VAL A 169 2.21 15.35 7.11
C VAL A 169 1.05 14.35 7.24
N LEU A 170 0.82 13.84 8.45
CA LEU A 170 -0.25 12.89 8.74
C LEU A 170 -1.56 13.62 9.07
N LEU A 171 -2.63 13.26 8.36
CA LEU A 171 -3.98 13.69 8.67
C LEU A 171 -4.65 12.74 9.65
N SER A 172 -5.50 13.28 10.51
CA SER A 172 -6.46 12.58 11.35
C SER A 172 -7.39 11.72 10.50
N ALA A 173 -7.89 10.63 11.08
CA ALA A 173 -8.66 9.62 10.35
C ALA A 173 -9.94 10.20 9.75
N ASP A 174 -10.62 11.08 10.49
CA ASP A 174 -11.84 11.79 10.09
C ASP A 174 -11.62 12.71 8.89
N LEU A 175 -10.62 13.60 8.99
CA LEU A 175 -10.30 14.53 7.90
C LEU A 175 -9.81 13.78 6.65
N ARG A 176 -8.96 12.76 6.84
CA ARG A 176 -8.47 11.93 5.73
C ARG A 176 -9.62 11.23 5.00
N VAL A 177 -10.53 10.57 5.74
CA VAL A 177 -11.68 9.87 5.16
C VAL A 177 -12.60 10.85 4.43
N PHE A 178 -12.84 12.04 4.99
CA PHE A 178 -13.65 13.09 4.35
C PHE A 178 -13.05 13.55 3.01
N VAL A 179 -11.75 13.85 2.96
CA VAL A 179 -11.10 14.31 1.71
C VAL A 179 -11.06 13.19 0.67
N LEU A 180 -10.72 11.96 1.07
CA LEU A 180 -10.72 10.81 0.17
C LEU A 180 -12.13 10.52 -0.39
N PHE A 181 -13.17 10.66 0.45
CA PHE A 181 -14.57 10.58 0.00
C PHE A 181 -14.89 11.63 -1.07
N LYS A 182 -14.54 12.90 -0.86
CA LYS A 182 -14.77 13.97 -1.85
C LYS A 182 -14.10 13.68 -3.19
N LEU A 183 -12.87 13.18 -3.16
CA LEU A 183 -12.14 12.80 -4.38
C LEU A 183 -12.79 11.60 -5.07
N ALA A 184 -13.10 10.55 -4.32
CA ALA A 184 -13.68 9.32 -4.86
C ALA A 184 -15.10 9.51 -5.41
N ASP A 185 -15.94 10.32 -4.75
CA ASP A 185 -17.27 10.69 -5.24
C ASP A 185 -17.20 11.48 -6.55
N PHE A 186 -16.33 12.51 -6.61
CA PHE A 186 -16.11 13.26 -7.85
C PHE A 186 -15.60 12.34 -8.97
N GLY A 187 -14.60 11.50 -8.65
CA GLY A 187 -14.07 10.52 -9.59
C GLY A 187 -15.18 9.64 -10.16
N PHE A 188 -16.01 9.07 -9.29
CA PHE A 188 -17.03 8.09 -9.67
C PHE A 188 -18.08 8.72 -10.58
N ARG A 189 -18.46 9.98 -10.32
CA ARG A 189 -19.47 10.71 -11.10
C ARG A 189 -18.92 11.30 -12.40
N ARG A 190 -17.71 11.88 -12.38
CA ARG A 190 -17.18 12.74 -13.47
C ARG A 190 -16.01 12.15 -14.25
N LEU A 191 -15.23 11.24 -13.66
CA LEU A 191 -14.06 10.62 -14.29
C LEU A 191 -14.32 9.15 -14.72
N SER A 192 -15.59 8.78 -14.87
CA SER A 192 -16.06 7.48 -15.36
C SER A 192 -16.17 7.48 -16.89
N GLY A 193 -15.81 6.36 -17.52
CA GLY A 193 -15.82 6.16 -18.97
C GLY A 193 -14.43 5.89 -19.55
N ASP A 194 -14.34 5.61 -20.85
CA ASP A 194 -13.05 5.52 -21.54
C ASP A 194 -12.54 6.94 -21.82
N TRP A 195 -11.35 7.27 -21.32
CA TRP A 195 -10.74 8.57 -21.58
C TRP A 195 -10.42 8.74 -23.07
N THR A 196 -11.05 9.73 -23.72
CA THR A 196 -10.82 10.07 -25.13
C THR A 196 -10.05 11.39 -25.34
N GLY A 197 -9.68 12.09 -24.27
CA GLY A 197 -9.24 13.50 -24.32
C GLY A 197 -7.73 13.75 -24.49
N GLY A 198 -7.41 14.47 -25.57
CA GLY A 198 -6.56 15.68 -25.56
C GLY A 198 -5.06 15.51 -25.72
N CYS A 199 -4.42 14.73 -24.86
CA CYS A 199 -3.00 14.48 -25.01
C CYS A 199 -2.85 13.35 -26.02
N ASP A 200 -2.33 13.67 -27.21
CA ASP A 200 -1.73 12.68 -28.09
C ASP A 200 -1.01 11.67 -27.18
N LYS A 201 -1.40 10.39 -27.25
CA LYS A 201 -0.59 9.30 -26.69
C LYS A 201 0.76 9.44 -27.37
N THR A 202 1.66 10.24 -26.81
CA THR A 202 2.98 10.46 -27.37
C THR A 202 3.55 9.06 -27.35
N ALA A 203 3.78 8.50 -28.53
CA ALA A 203 4.29 7.14 -28.65
C ALA A 203 5.59 6.97 -27.84
N ASP A 204 6.23 8.09 -27.51
CA ASP A 204 7.45 8.25 -26.77
C ASP A 204 7.31 8.45 -25.25
N GLU A 205 6.12 8.41 -24.63
CA GLU A 205 5.95 8.56 -23.17
C GLU A 205 6.84 7.60 -22.34
N TRP A 206 7.13 6.41 -22.89
CA TRP A 206 8.06 5.46 -22.25
C TRP A 206 9.48 6.02 -22.10
N LYS A 207 9.91 6.95 -22.95
CA LYS A 207 11.20 7.64 -22.86
C LYS A 207 11.25 8.52 -21.62
N ASP A 208 10.17 9.24 -21.34
CA ASP A 208 10.05 10.11 -20.16
C ASP A 208 10.09 9.29 -18.88
N HIS A 209 9.39 8.15 -18.85
CA HIS A 209 9.47 7.22 -17.71
C HIS A 209 10.89 6.66 -17.50
N ILE A 210 11.64 6.37 -18.58
CA ILE A 210 13.04 5.95 -18.47
C ILE A 210 13.93 7.07 -17.93
N ASP A 211 13.71 8.31 -18.35
CA ASP A 211 14.47 9.46 -17.85
C ASP A 211 14.25 9.65 -16.35
N VAL A 212 12.99 9.59 -15.89
CA VAL A 212 12.68 9.69 -14.46
C VAL A 212 13.35 8.56 -13.66
N VAL A 213 13.33 7.33 -14.18
CA VAL A 213 14.02 6.19 -13.54
C VAL A 213 15.53 6.43 -13.46
N SER A 214 16.13 6.97 -14.52
CA SER A 214 17.54 7.33 -14.56
C SER A 214 17.88 8.44 -13.57
N ASP A 215 17.03 9.46 -13.45
CA ASP A 215 17.22 10.58 -12.51
C ASP A 215 17.11 10.14 -11.05
N CYS A 216 16.14 9.29 -10.73
CA CYS A 216 16.04 8.68 -9.41
C CYS A 216 17.29 7.85 -9.10
N TRP A 217 17.77 7.04 -10.06
CA TRP A 217 19.01 6.29 -9.90
C TRP A 217 20.23 7.19 -9.69
N ASN A 218 20.33 8.34 -10.35
CA ASN A 218 21.46 9.25 -10.18
C ASN A 218 21.58 9.78 -8.73
N VAL A 219 20.45 10.02 -8.07
CA VAL A 219 20.41 10.40 -6.66
C VAL A 219 20.71 9.20 -5.77
N ILE A 220 20.09 8.05 -6.07
CA ILE A 220 20.24 6.84 -5.27
C ILE A 220 21.68 6.31 -5.30
N GLY A 221 22.26 6.21 -6.49
CA GLY A 221 23.61 5.73 -6.70
C GLY A 221 24.69 6.59 -6.06
N LYS A 222 24.44 7.90 -5.91
CA LYS A 222 25.38 8.82 -5.22
C LYS A 222 25.32 8.71 -3.70
N SER A 223 24.13 8.52 -3.13
CA SER A 223 23.91 8.69 -1.68
C SER A 223 23.67 7.37 -0.94
N TYR A 224 23.19 6.32 -1.63
CA TYR A 224 22.72 5.08 -0.99
C TYR A 224 23.36 3.79 -1.54
N ASP A 225 24.15 3.83 -2.62
CA ASP A 225 24.99 2.67 -3.08
C ASP A 225 26.27 2.56 -2.22
N THR A 226 26.10 2.58 -0.89
CA THR A 226 27.16 2.60 0.13
C THR A 226 27.64 1.19 0.50
N GLY A 227 26.83 0.17 0.19
CA GLY A 227 27.01 -1.18 0.70
C GLY A 227 26.51 -1.37 2.14
N SER A 228 25.93 -0.39 2.81
CA SER A 228 25.21 -0.66 4.07
C SER A 228 23.81 -1.23 3.79
N TYR A 229 23.22 -1.90 4.78
CA TYR A 229 21.84 -2.40 4.75
C TYR A 229 20.86 -1.47 5.47
N GLY A 230 21.34 -0.67 6.44
CA GLY A 230 20.51 0.09 7.39
C GLY A 230 20.38 1.59 7.12
N ASP A 231 21.15 2.14 6.18
CA ASP A 231 21.08 3.54 5.76
C ASP A 231 19.87 3.79 4.84
N VAL A 232 18.67 3.62 5.38
CA VAL A 232 17.37 3.86 4.73
C VAL A 232 16.70 5.04 5.41
N ASP A 233 16.53 6.12 4.67
CA ASP A 233 15.81 7.33 5.08
C ASP A 233 14.56 7.56 4.21
N ASP A 234 13.76 8.57 4.56
CA ASP A 234 12.55 8.90 3.81
C ASP A 234 12.85 9.34 2.37
N ARG A 235 14.02 9.92 2.12
CA ARG A 235 14.44 10.32 0.77
C ARG A 235 14.65 9.10 -0.12
N LEU A 236 15.30 8.05 0.37
CA LEU A 236 15.42 6.79 -0.35
C LEU A 236 14.03 6.19 -0.61
N LEU A 237 13.18 6.09 0.41
CA LEU A 237 11.83 5.52 0.27
C LEU A 237 10.98 6.26 -0.76
N GLN A 238 11.05 7.59 -0.77
CA GLN A 238 10.32 8.40 -1.74
C GLN A 238 10.86 8.22 -3.17
N ARG A 239 12.18 8.16 -3.36
CA ARG A 239 12.77 7.88 -4.68
C ARG A 239 12.43 6.47 -5.17
N LEU A 240 12.38 5.49 -4.26
CA LEU A 240 11.92 4.13 -4.55
C LEU A 240 10.43 4.09 -4.93
N HIS A 241 9.60 4.92 -4.32
CA HIS A 241 8.19 5.07 -4.66
C HIS A 241 7.98 5.63 -6.07
N VAL A 242 8.70 6.70 -6.42
CA VAL A 242 8.70 7.25 -7.78
C VAL A 242 9.18 6.21 -8.79
N LEU A 243 10.29 5.51 -8.48
CA LEU A 243 10.80 4.41 -9.30
C LEU A 243 9.76 3.30 -9.50
N HIS A 244 9.11 2.84 -8.42
CA HIS A 244 8.06 1.83 -8.49
C HIS A 244 6.98 2.24 -9.50
N ASN A 245 6.47 3.47 -9.42
CA ASN A 245 5.38 3.93 -10.26
C ASN A 245 5.78 3.96 -11.75
N HIS A 246 6.96 4.50 -12.07
CA HIS A 246 7.44 4.55 -13.46
C HIS A 246 7.82 3.18 -14.02
N LEU A 247 8.40 2.29 -13.19
CA LEU A 247 8.66 0.91 -13.60
C LEU A 247 7.36 0.12 -13.82
N TYR A 248 6.32 0.38 -13.01
CA TYR A 248 5.00 -0.19 -13.21
C TYR A 248 4.41 0.20 -14.57
N PHE A 249 4.54 1.47 -15.01
CA PHE A 249 4.07 1.87 -16.34
C PHE A 249 4.90 1.24 -17.48
N LEU A 250 6.21 1.06 -17.27
CA LEU A 250 7.10 0.42 -18.24
C LEU A 250 6.88 -1.10 -18.37
N GLN A 251 6.41 -1.79 -17.33
CA GLN A 251 6.25 -3.26 -17.33
C GLN A 251 5.27 -3.79 -18.39
N HIS A 252 4.41 -2.92 -18.95
CA HIS A 252 3.45 -3.26 -19.99
C HIS A 252 4.05 -3.18 -21.41
N LYS A 253 5.30 -2.73 -21.56
CA LYS A 253 6.01 -2.65 -22.84
C LYS A 253 6.68 -3.98 -23.16
N LYS A 254 6.19 -4.65 -24.22
CA LYS A 254 6.66 -5.98 -24.67
C LYS A 254 8.17 -6.05 -24.92
N PHE A 255 8.80 -4.97 -25.40
CA PHE A 255 10.25 -4.95 -25.63
C PHE A 255 11.08 -4.98 -24.34
N LEU A 256 10.48 -4.80 -23.16
CA LEU A 256 11.13 -4.87 -21.85
C LEU A 256 10.93 -6.20 -21.12
N ASP A 257 10.21 -7.17 -21.71
CA ASP A 257 9.88 -8.46 -21.06
C ASP A 257 11.12 -9.23 -20.56
N TYR A 258 12.29 -9.00 -21.17
CA TYR A 258 13.55 -9.65 -20.78
C TYR A 258 14.17 -9.11 -19.46
N LEU A 259 13.74 -7.94 -18.97
CA LEU A 259 14.31 -7.27 -17.79
C LEU A 259 13.70 -7.69 -16.44
N ALA A 260 12.63 -8.50 -16.45
CA ALA A 260 11.92 -8.91 -15.22
C ALA A 260 11.40 -7.70 -14.39
N LEU A 261 10.76 -6.74 -15.06
CA LEU A 261 10.28 -5.51 -14.42
C LEU A 261 9.20 -5.77 -13.35
N ARG A 262 8.33 -6.75 -13.56
CA ARG A 262 7.25 -7.08 -12.62
C ARG A 262 7.80 -7.54 -11.27
N GLU A 263 8.84 -8.37 -11.33
CA GLU A 263 9.53 -8.89 -10.16
C GLU A 263 10.22 -7.77 -9.39
N VAL A 264 10.83 -6.81 -10.10
CA VAL A 264 11.45 -5.63 -9.47
C VAL A 264 10.40 -4.75 -8.82
N VAL A 265 9.29 -4.45 -9.52
CA VAL A 265 8.17 -3.65 -9.01
C VAL A 265 7.63 -4.26 -7.72
N PHE A 266 7.37 -5.57 -7.69
CA PHE A 266 6.89 -6.26 -6.49
C PHE A 266 7.91 -6.19 -5.34
N CYS A 267 9.19 -6.49 -5.59
CA CYS A 267 10.23 -6.44 -4.55
C CYS A 267 10.41 -5.03 -3.96
N VAL A 268 10.37 -3.99 -4.81
CA VAL A 268 10.44 -2.59 -4.36
C VAL A 268 9.21 -2.24 -3.53
N ALA A 269 8.02 -2.71 -3.93
CA ALA A 269 6.80 -2.44 -3.20
C ALA A 269 6.78 -3.09 -1.82
N VAL A 270 7.20 -4.36 -1.70
CA VAL A 270 7.35 -5.03 -0.39
C VAL A 270 8.40 -4.31 0.45
N PHE A 271 9.57 -3.98 -0.11
CA PHE A 271 10.63 -3.27 0.61
C PHE A 271 10.18 -1.90 1.13
N TRP A 272 9.40 -1.16 0.34
CA TRP A 272 8.86 0.12 0.78
C TRP A 272 7.85 -0.05 1.93
N ASN A 273 6.96 -1.04 1.84
CA ASN A 273 5.96 -1.32 2.87
C ASN A 273 6.56 -1.85 4.18
N VAL A 274 7.74 -2.47 4.16
CA VAL A 274 8.49 -2.85 5.38
C VAL A 274 8.74 -1.65 6.31
N PHE A 275 8.85 -0.44 5.76
CA PHE A 275 9.06 0.80 6.53
C PHE A 275 7.75 1.57 6.76
N LYS A 276 6.88 1.64 5.75
CA LYS A 276 5.64 2.44 5.84
C LYS A 276 4.46 1.71 6.49
N ASN A 277 4.46 0.37 6.49
CA ASN A 277 3.43 -0.48 7.08
C ASN A 277 4.06 -1.65 7.88
N PRO A 278 4.81 -1.36 8.95
CA PRO A 278 5.58 -2.39 9.66
C PRO A 278 4.70 -3.47 10.30
N ALA A 279 3.47 -3.15 10.72
CA ALA A 279 2.57 -4.12 11.36
C ALA A 279 2.31 -5.37 10.51
N THR A 280 2.22 -5.22 9.18
CA THR A 280 1.93 -6.32 8.25
C THR A 280 3.17 -6.80 7.49
N PHE A 281 4.18 -5.95 7.29
CA PHE A 281 5.32 -6.29 6.42
C PHE A 281 6.64 -6.62 7.14
N THR A 282 6.70 -6.55 8.46
CA THR A 282 7.97 -6.77 9.21
C THR A 282 8.60 -8.15 8.92
N VAL A 283 7.79 -9.18 8.72
CA VAL A 283 8.23 -10.55 8.39
C VAL A 283 9.10 -10.60 7.12
N TYR A 284 8.86 -9.73 6.13
CA TYR A 284 9.58 -9.76 4.86
C TYR A 284 11.02 -9.22 4.93
N ARG A 285 11.42 -8.57 6.05
CA ARG A 285 12.79 -8.05 6.27
C ARG A 285 13.87 -9.12 6.12
N VAL A 286 13.56 -10.36 6.45
CA VAL A 286 14.52 -11.48 6.34
C VAL A 286 14.76 -11.91 4.88
N ILE A 287 13.90 -11.50 3.94
CA ILE A 287 13.98 -11.88 2.52
C ILE A 287 14.49 -10.71 1.66
N VAL A 288 13.84 -9.56 1.73
CA VAL A 288 14.17 -8.38 0.92
C VAL A 288 14.95 -7.38 1.74
N ASN A 289 16.05 -6.88 1.18
CA ASN A 289 16.93 -5.92 1.84
C ASN A 289 17.43 -4.86 0.86
N LYS A 290 17.94 -3.76 1.42
CA LYS A 290 18.40 -2.59 0.67
C LYS A 290 19.40 -2.96 -0.44
N ARG A 291 20.38 -3.81 -0.15
CA ARG A 291 21.40 -4.20 -1.15
C ARG A 291 20.81 -4.90 -2.36
N ILE A 292 19.89 -5.84 -2.18
CA ILE A 292 19.22 -6.52 -3.32
C ILE A 292 18.46 -5.49 -4.15
N VAL A 293 17.69 -4.61 -3.50
CA VAL A 293 16.89 -3.57 -4.17
C VAL A 293 17.78 -2.63 -4.98
N ILE A 294 18.85 -2.09 -4.38
CA ILE A 294 19.79 -1.18 -5.05
C ILE A 294 20.56 -1.87 -6.18
N GLU A 295 21.07 -3.09 -5.97
CA GLU A 295 21.76 -3.85 -7.03
C GLU A 295 20.88 -4.01 -8.27
N CYS A 296 19.58 -4.25 -8.06
CA CYS A 296 18.62 -4.47 -9.12
C CYS A 296 18.17 -3.18 -9.80
N ILE A 297 17.85 -2.14 -9.04
CA ILE A 297 17.49 -0.82 -9.59
C ILE A 297 18.64 -0.27 -10.42
N ARG A 298 19.88 -0.39 -9.95
CA ARG A 298 21.08 -0.07 -10.73
C ARG A 298 21.08 -0.75 -12.08
N MET A 299 20.89 -2.08 -12.08
CA MET A 299 20.90 -2.87 -13.30
C MET A 299 19.77 -2.45 -14.25
N ILE A 300 18.56 -2.22 -13.72
CA ILE A 300 17.39 -1.78 -14.50
C ILE A 300 17.64 -0.39 -15.10
N ALA A 301 18.05 0.59 -14.31
CA ALA A 301 18.29 1.96 -14.79
C ALA A 301 19.32 2.00 -15.93
N PHE A 302 20.45 1.30 -15.76
CA PHE A 302 21.45 1.22 -16.83
C PHE A 302 20.97 0.47 -18.07
N GLN A 303 20.18 -0.60 -17.91
CA GLN A 303 19.63 -1.34 -19.05
C GLN A 303 18.55 -0.52 -19.79
N LEU A 304 17.66 0.16 -19.08
CA LEU A 304 16.66 1.05 -19.67
C LEU A 304 17.30 2.17 -20.49
N MET A 305 18.38 2.78 -20.01
CA MET A 305 19.11 3.79 -20.79
C MET A 305 19.76 3.22 -22.06
N LYS A 306 20.26 1.98 -22.03
CA LYS A 306 20.76 1.29 -23.23
C LYS A 306 19.63 1.00 -24.21
N VAL A 307 18.48 0.52 -23.72
CA VAL A 307 17.29 0.26 -24.53
C VAL A 307 16.80 1.53 -25.20
N LYS A 308 16.68 2.63 -24.44
CA LYS A 308 16.27 3.93 -24.97
C LYS A 308 17.13 4.37 -26.15
N ARG A 309 18.46 4.40 -25.98
CA ARG A 309 19.40 4.76 -27.05
C ARG A 309 19.31 3.82 -28.26
N PHE A 310 19.19 2.52 -28.03
CA PHE A 310 19.09 1.53 -29.10
C PHE A 310 17.79 1.68 -29.91
N LEU A 311 16.66 1.87 -29.22
CA LEU A 311 15.36 2.04 -29.85
C LEU A 311 15.20 3.38 -30.54
N GLU A 312 15.86 4.45 -30.05
CA GLU A 312 15.93 5.73 -30.77
C GLU A 312 16.66 5.58 -32.12
N GLN A 313 17.80 4.89 -32.14
CA GLN A 313 18.52 4.60 -33.39
C GLN A 313 17.71 3.71 -34.34
N THR A 314 16.99 2.73 -33.78
CA THR A 314 16.11 1.84 -34.54
C THR A 314 14.91 2.61 -35.10
N GLY A 315 14.34 3.54 -34.32
CA GLY A 315 13.27 4.43 -34.74
C GLY A 315 13.68 5.35 -35.89
N GLN A 316 14.91 5.88 -35.87
CA GLN A 316 15.47 6.67 -36.97
C GLN A 316 15.57 5.84 -38.27
N LYS A 317 16.19 4.65 -38.20
CA LYS A 317 16.28 3.73 -39.35
C LYS A 317 14.90 3.31 -39.86
N LEU A 318 13.94 3.07 -38.96
CA LEU A 318 12.58 2.73 -39.34
C LEU A 318 11.88 3.92 -40.03
N SER A 319 12.10 5.15 -39.56
CA SER A 319 11.58 6.36 -40.21
C SER A 319 12.11 6.49 -41.64
N GLU A 320 13.41 6.22 -41.86
CA GLU A 320 14.02 6.18 -43.20
C GLU A 320 13.35 5.11 -44.09
N ILE A 321 13.19 3.88 -43.59
CA ILE A 321 12.55 2.78 -44.32
C ILE A 321 11.09 3.12 -44.68
N VAL A 322 10.33 3.74 -43.75
CA VAL A 322 8.94 4.13 -44.01
C VAL A 322 8.88 5.21 -45.09
N LYS A 323 9.76 6.22 -45.05
CA LYS A 323 9.87 7.27 -46.08
C LYS A 323 10.23 6.70 -47.45
N GLU A 324 11.22 5.80 -47.51
CA GLU A 324 11.59 5.08 -48.74
C GLU A 324 10.40 4.27 -49.27
N SER A 325 9.67 3.55 -48.41
CA SER A 325 8.53 2.72 -48.82
C SER A 325 7.37 3.51 -49.41
N GLU A 326 7.13 4.73 -48.92
CA GLU A 326 6.07 5.58 -49.44
C GLU A 326 6.51 6.13 -50.80
N SER A 327 7.76 6.59 -50.92
CA SER A 327 8.32 7.10 -52.17
C SER A 327 8.25 6.09 -53.32
N LEU A 328 8.40 4.79 -53.02
CA LEU A 328 8.37 3.69 -54.01
C LEU A 328 7.08 3.67 -54.85
N ILE A 329 5.93 3.96 -54.22
CA ILE A 329 4.61 3.79 -54.83
C ILE A 329 3.87 5.11 -55.08
N VAL A 330 4.42 6.25 -54.63
CA VAL A 330 3.79 7.57 -54.79
C VAL A 330 3.50 7.86 -56.26
N GLN A 331 4.48 7.66 -57.14
CA GLN A 331 4.31 7.93 -58.57
C GLN A 331 3.27 7.00 -59.22
N GLN A 332 3.27 5.72 -58.84
CA GLN A 332 2.29 4.74 -59.34
C GLN A 332 0.87 5.05 -58.87
N LYS A 333 0.71 5.52 -57.61
CA LYS A 333 -0.57 5.98 -57.07
C LYS A 333 -1.07 7.25 -57.77
N GLU A 334 -0.20 8.21 -58.09
CA GLU A 334 -0.58 9.40 -58.85
C GLU A 334 -1.03 9.05 -60.26
N CYS A 335 -0.35 8.12 -60.95
CA CYS A 335 -0.81 7.60 -62.23
C CYS A 335 -2.19 6.94 -62.13
N LEU A 336 -2.42 6.14 -61.08
CA LEU A 336 -3.72 5.51 -60.84
C LEU A 336 -4.82 6.55 -60.56
N ILE A 337 -4.52 7.59 -59.78
CA ILE A 337 -5.45 8.71 -59.53
C ILE A 337 -5.79 9.42 -60.83
N GLU A 338 -4.80 9.74 -61.67
CA GLU A 338 -5.00 10.39 -62.96
C GLU A 338 -5.89 9.56 -63.90
N ASP A 339 -5.65 8.26 -63.99
CA ASP A 339 -6.44 7.34 -64.80
C ASP A 339 -7.91 7.26 -64.32
N ILE A 340 -8.11 7.18 -62.99
CA ILE A 340 -9.46 7.19 -62.39
C ILE A 340 -10.14 8.56 -62.60
N MET A 341 -9.41 9.68 -62.49
CA MET A 341 -9.94 11.02 -62.77
C MET A 341 -10.38 11.16 -64.23
N ASN A 342 -9.60 10.64 -65.18
CA ASN A 342 -9.95 10.66 -66.61
C ASN A 342 -11.22 9.84 -66.88
N LYS A 343 -11.38 8.66 -66.26
CA LYS A 343 -12.62 7.87 -66.35
C LYS A 343 -13.81 8.59 -65.69
N MET A 344 -13.61 9.29 -64.57
CA MET A 344 -14.66 10.10 -63.93
C MET A 344 -15.10 11.29 -64.79
N LYS A 345 -14.18 11.95 -65.51
CA LYS A 345 -14.51 13.05 -66.44
C LYS A 345 -15.48 12.63 -67.54
N ILE A 346 -15.48 11.36 -67.91
CA ILE A 346 -16.36 10.78 -68.95
C ILE A 346 -17.75 10.39 -68.37
N SER A 347 -17.83 10.04 -67.08
CA SER A 347 -18.98 9.36 -66.48
C SER A 347 -19.73 10.16 -65.40
N CYS A 348 -19.10 11.16 -64.78
CA CYS A 348 -19.63 11.90 -63.63
C CYS A 348 -19.99 13.36 -63.96
N LYS A 349 -20.87 13.97 -63.14
CA LYS A 349 -21.23 15.40 -63.24
C LYS A 349 -20.04 16.31 -62.88
N PRO A 350 -19.93 17.52 -63.47
CA PRO A 350 -18.83 18.47 -63.22
C PRO A 350 -18.63 18.83 -61.74
N THR A 351 -19.72 18.92 -60.97
CA THR A 351 -19.69 19.21 -59.53
C THR A 351 -18.99 18.13 -58.71
N VAL A 352 -19.11 16.85 -59.09
CA VAL A 352 -18.46 15.72 -58.40
C VAL A 352 -16.97 15.66 -58.74
N ILE A 353 -16.61 15.96 -59.99
CA ILE A 353 -15.22 15.99 -60.45
C ILE A 353 -14.46 17.08 -59.68
N LYS A 354 -15.03 18.28 -59.59
CA LYS A 354 -14.46 19.40 -58.83
C LYS A 354 -14.22 19.06 -57.36
N GLN A 355 -15.14 18.33 -56.72
CA GLN A 355 -14.99 17.88 -55.34
C GLN A 355 -13.79 16.92 -55.14
N PHE A 356 -13.55 16.00 -56.07
CA PHE A 356 -12.40 15.09 -55.99
C PHE A 356 -11.08 15.76 -56.42
N GLU A 357 -11.10 16.74 -57.33
CA GLU A 357 -9.96 17.61 -57.65
C GLU A 357 -9.52 18.44 -56.43
N GLU A 358 -10.47 19.05 -55.71
CA GLU A 358 -10.20 19.78 -54.47
C GLU A 358 -9.60 18.85 -53.39
N LYS A 359 -10.11 17.61 -53.25
CA LYS A 359 -9.53 16.59 -52.36
C LYS A 359 -8.12 16.16 -52.78
N ARG A 360 -7.85 16.03 -54.09
CA ARG A 360 -6.52 15.69 -54.62
C ARG A 360 -5.51 16.81 -54.33
N ILE A 361 -5.90 18.07 -54.53
CA ILE A 361 -5.06 19.24 -54.23
C ILE A 361 -4.79 19.35 -52.72
N ALA A 362 -5.78 19.06 -51.88
CA ALA A 362 -5.60 19.05 -50.43
C ALA A 362 -4.59 17.98 -49.96
N ILE A 363 -4.61 16.79 -50.58
CA ILE A 363 -3.64 15.72 -50.33
C ILE A 363 -2.23 16.11 -50.80
N GLY A 364 -2.11 16.77 -51.96
CA GLY A 364 -0.84 17.28 -52.48
C GLY A 364 -0.17 18.33 -51.57
N LYS A 365 -0.92 19.00 -50.69
CA LYS A 365 -0.42 19.94 -49.67
C LYS A 365 -0.07 19.28 -48.33
N GLY A 366 -0.02 17.95 -48.26
CA GLY A 366 0.41 17.20 -47.07
C GLY A 366 -0.73 16.81 -46.10
N ASN A 367 -1.99 17.05 -46.45
CA ASN A 367 -3.16 16.68 -45.64
C ASN A 367 -4.04 15.66 -46.37
N GLY A 368 -3.68 14.38 -46.27
CA GLY A 368 -4.62 13.27 -46.50
C GLY A 368 -4.00 12.02 -47.15
N ASN A 369 -4.74 10.91 -47.05
CA ASN A 369 -4.29 9.58 -47.47
C ASN A 369 -4.70 9.26 -48.92
N ARG A 370 -3.71 9.08 -49.81
CA ARG A 370 -3.91 8.74 -51.23
C ARG A 370 -4.73 7.45 -51.43
N ASP A 371 -4.59 6.45 -50.55
CA ASP A 371 -5.36 5.20 -50.66
C ASP A 371 -6.85 5.40 -50.39
N MET A 372 -7.19 6.31 -49.48
CA MET A 372 -8.58 6.62 -49.15
C MET A 372 -9.26 7.34 -50.32
N LEU A 373 -8.55 8.30 -50.93
CA LEU A 373 -9.00 8.99 -52.13
C LEU A 373 -9.28 8.00 -53.26
N ILE A 374 -8.32 7.11 -53.58
CA ILE A 374 -8.47 6.10 -54.63
C ILE A 374 -9.68 5.20 -54.34
N LYS A 375 -9.86 4.73 -53.08
CA LYS A 375 -11.00 3.87 -52.70
C LYS A 375 -12.35 4.58 -52.85
N ASP A 376 -12.44 5.84 -52.45
CA ASP A 376 -13.67 6.63 -52.59
C ASP A 376 -14.03 6.84 -54.06
N MET A 377 -13.03 7.14 -54.91
CA MET A 377 -13.21 7.28 -56.35
C MET A 377 -13.64 5.96 -57.01
N ILE A 378 -13.00 4.84 -56.66
CA ILE A 378 -13.37 3.50 -57.13
C ILE A 378 -14.80 3.15 -56.69
N LYS A 379 -15.16 3.40 -55.42
CA LYS A 379 -16.50 3.12 -54.89
C LYS A 379 -17.58 3.91 -55.62
N ARG A 380 -17.25 5.12 -56.09
CA ARG A 380 -18.16 5.92 -56.91
C ARG A 380 -18.34 5.31 -58.30
N ILE A 381 -17.26 5.01 -59.01
CA ILE A 381 -17.30 4.41 -60.35
C ILE A 381 -17.93 3.01 -60.33
N ARG A 382 -17.79 2.26 -59.23
CA ARG A 382 -18.40 0.93 -59.09
C ARG A 382 -19.93 0.94 -59.28
N LYS A 383 -20.60 2.10 -59.13
CA LYS A 383 -22.03 2.25 -59.43
C LYS A 383 -22.32 2.30 -60.94
N ASP A 384 -21.36 2.70 -61.75
CA ASP A 384 -21.50 2.96 -63.18
C ASP A 384 -20.82 1.86 -64.02
N ASP A 385 -19.63 1.40 -63.63
CA ASP A 385 -18.83 0.37 -64.33
C ASP A 385 -18.16 -0.57 -63.30
N LYS A 386 -18.87 -1.65 -62.96
CA LYS A 386 -18.44 -2.60 -61.93
C LYS A 386 -17.17 -3.35 -62.32
N GLY A 387 -17.07 -3.82 -63.58
CA GLY A 387 -15.94 -4.60 -64.08
C GLY A 387 -14.64 -3.81 -64.03
N TRP A 388 -14.67 -2.56 -64.52
CA TRP A 388 -13.49 -1.68 -64.50
C TRP A 388 -13.09 -1.29 -63.07
N ALA A 389 -14.06 -0.99 -62.20
CA ALA A 389 -13.79 -0.66 -60.79
C ALA A 389 -13.16 -1.83 -60.02
N ASP A 390 -13.54 -3.07 -60.35
CA ASP A 390 -12.94 -4.26 -59.75
C ASP A 390 -11.50 -4.48 -60.25
N THR A 391 -11.21 -4.23 -61.54
CA THR A 391 -9.83 -4.24 -62.08
C THR A 391 -8.92 -3.23 -61.37
N LYS A 392 -9.36 -1.97 -61.19
CA LYS A 392 -8.58 -0.95 -60.47
C LYS A 392 -8.48 -1.23 -58.97
N SER A 393 -9.48 -1.90 -58.38
CA SER A 393 -9.38 -2.43 -57.01
C SER A 393 -8.31 -3.52 -56.89
N HIS A 394 -8.12 -4.35 -57.92
CA HIS A 394 -7.02 -5.33 -57.97
C HIS A 394 -5.66 -4.67 -58.16
N GLU A 395 -5.56 -3.65 -59.01
CA GLU A 395 -4.32 -2.87 -59.23
C GLU A 395 -3.86 -2.17 -57.94
N LEU A 396 -4.77 -1.53 -57.20
CA LEU A 396 -4.46 -0.94 -55.89
C LEU A 396 -3.99 -1.99 -54.88
N ARG A 397 -4.60 -3.19 -54.87
CA ARG A 397 -4.20 -4.29 -53.98
C ARG A 397 -2.82 -4.84 -54.35
N ALA A 398 -2.49 -4.92 -55.63
CA ALA A 398 -1.16 -5.33 -56.10
C ALA A 398 -0.08 -4.33 -55.64
N LEU A 399 -0.31 -3.02 -55.78
CA LEU A 399 0.62 -1.99 -55.30
C LEU A 399 0.84 -2.06 -53.78
N GLN A 400 -0.22 -2.29 -53.00
CA GLN A 400 -0.12 -2.48 -51.55
C GLN A 400 0.69 -3.74 -51.19
N GLN A 401 0.53 -4.81 -51.96
CA GLN A 401 1.27 -6.05 -51.78
C GLN A 401 2.76 -5.87 -52.10
N THR A 402 3.09 -5.17 -53.19
CA THR A 402 4.48 -4.85 -53.55
C THR A 402 5.16 -3.99 -52.48
N GLN A 403 4.45 -2.98 -51.95
CA GLN A 403 4.96 -2.18 -50.83
C GLN A 403 5.25 -3.04 -49.60
N LYS A 404 4.33 -3.95 -49.25
CA LYS A 404 4.48 -4.87 -48.12
C LYS A 404 5.68 -5.80 -48.27
N GLU A 405 5.84 -6.42 -49.44
CA GLU A 405 6.97 -7.33 -49.72
C GLU A 405 8.31 -6.60 -49.64
N TRP A 406 8.39 -5.38 -50.19
CA TRP A 406 9.58 -4.55 -50.09
C TRP A 406 9.91 -4.19 -48.63
N LEU A 407 8.90 -3.82 -47.84
CA LEU A 407 9.07 -3.54 -46.41
C LEU A 407 9.64 -4.74 -45.65
N ILE A 408 9.12 -5.95 -45.90
CA ILE A 408 9.60 -7.18 -45.26
C ILE A 408 11.10 -7.38 -45.52
N VAL A 409 11.53 -7.25 -46.79
CA VAL A 409 12.94 -7.41 -47.17
C VAL A 409 13.84 -6.36 -46.51
N GLN A 410 13.40 -5.09 -46.45
CA GLN A 410 14.20 -4.05 -45.78
C GLN A 410 14.29 -4.25 -44.27
N LEU A 411 13.21 -4.71 -43.63
CA LEU A 411 13.21 -5.02 -42.19
C LEU A 411 14.13 -6.20 -41.89
N GLU A 412 14.12 -7.26 -42.68
CA GLU A 412 15.00 -8.42 -42.52
C GLU A 412 16.50 -8.09 -42.71
N THR A 413 16.80 -7.21 -43.67
CA THR A 413 18.19 -6.85 -44.01
C THR A 413 18.77 -5.79 -43.08
N ARG A 414 18.02 -4.71 -42.80
CA ARG A 414 18.51 -3.54 -42.06
C ARG A 414 18.22 -3.60 -40.54
N LEU A 415 17.23 -4.39 -40.10
CA LEU A 415 16.73 -4.43 -38.71
C LEU A 415 16.58 -5.86 -38.15
N LYS A 416 17.72 -6.54 -37.94
CA LYS A 416 17.77 -7.92 -37.40
C LYS A 416 17.14 -8.11 -36.00
N CYS A 417 16.91 -7.04 -35.25
CA CYS A 417 16.28 -7.09 -33.93
C CYS A 417 14.75 -7.26 -33.99
N VAL A 418 14.13 -7.11 -35.16
CA VAL A 418 12.69 -7.30 -35.34
C VAL A 418 12.38 -8.79 -35.40
N LYS A 419 11.66 -9.31 -34.38
CA LYS A 419 11.32 -10.75 -34.29
C LYS A 419 10.40 -11.22 -35.43
N GLN A 420 9.47 -10.36 -35.86
CA GLN A 420 8.45 -10.70 -36.85
C GLN A 420 8.31 -9.58 -37.90
N PRO A 421 9.20 -9.54 -38.91
CA PRO A 421 9.21 -8.49 -39.94
C PRO A 421 7.89 -8.32 -40.68
N LYS A 422 7.17 -9.45 -40.90
CA LYS A 422 5.83 -9.46 -41.52
C LYS A 422 4.79 -8.69 -40.71
N ASN A 423 4.76 -8.88 -39.39
CA ASN A 423 3.80 -8.22 -38.51
C ASN A 423 4.08 -6.73 -38.41
N VAL A 424 5.37 -6.35 -38.34
CA VAL A 424 5.78 -4.94 -38.36
C VAL A 424 5.42 -4.28 -39.69
N ALA A 425 5.63 -4.95 -40.83
CA ALA A 425 5.21 -4.45 -42.14
C ALA A 425 3.69 -4.27 -42.22
N ASP A 426 2.90 -5.21 -41.70
CA ASP A 426 1.45 -5.08 -41.62
C ASP A 426 1.01 -3.91 -40.73
N LEU A 427 1.70 -3.68 -39.60
CA LEU A 427 1.47 -2.52 -38.74
C LEU A 427 1.80 -1.20 -39.44
N ILE A 428 2.94 -1.11 -40.13
CA ILE A 428 3.34 0.07 -40.93
C ILE A 428 2.23 0.39 -41.93
N MET A 429 1.77 -0.61 -42.67
CA MET A 429 0.71 -0.46 -43.67
C MET A 429 -0.65 -0.06 -43.06
N ALA A 430 -0.92 -0.43 -41.81
CA ALA A 430 -2.13 -0.03 -41.10
C ALA A 430 -2.03 1.40 -40.54
N GLU A 431 -0.87 1.78 -40.00
CA GLU A 431 -0.62 3.07 -39.36
C GLU A 431 -0.45 4.20 -40.39
N LEU A 432 0.20 3.94 -41.53
CA LEU A 432 0.25 4.87 -42.67
C LEU A 432 -1.12 5.26 -43.21
N LYS A 433 -2.17 4.47 -42.93
CA LYS A 433 -3.53 4.82 -43.35
C LYS A 433 -4.15 5.93 -42.50
N ARG A 434 -3.66 6.10 -41.28
CA ARG A 434 -4.29 6.92 -40.22
C ARG A 434 -3.40 8.07 -39.76
N ASN A 435 -2.08 7.95 -39.88
CA ASN A 435 -1.10 8.84 -39.25
C ASN A 435 -0.05 9.36 -40.22
N ARG A 436 0.61 10.46 -39.86
CA ARG A 436 1.73 11.03 -40.62
C ARG A 436 2.95 10.12 -40.54
N VAL A 437 3.69 10.02 -41.64
CA VAL A 437 4.92 9.21 -41.78
C VAL A 437 5.87 9.37 -40.60
N ASP A 438 6.09 10.60 -40.15
CA ASP A 438 7.03 10.92 -39.06
C ASP A 438 6.61 10.35 -37.70
N THR A 439 5.32 10.04 -37.51
CA THR A 439 4.77 9.48 -36.25
C THR A 439 4.66 7.95 -36.27
N VAL A 440 4.68 7.33 -37.46
CA VAL A 440 4.50 5.88 -37.63
C VAL A 440 5.64 5.10 -36.98
N ALA A 441 6.88 5.54 -37.18
CA ALA A 441 8.05 4.86 -36.62
C ALA A 441 8.03 4.86 -35.07
N ALA A 442 7.68 5.98 -34.44
CA ALA A 442 7.59 6.07 -32.98
C ALA A 442 6.50 5.15 -32.41
N ARG A 443 5.33 5.10 -33.06
CA ARG A 443 4.22 4.21 -32.65
C ARG A 443 4.59 2.74 -32.73
N ILE A 444 5.29 2.33 -33.79
CA ILE A 444 5.76 0.95 -33.97
C ILE A 444 6.78 0.59 -32.89
N VAL A 445 7.78 1.46 -32.66
CA VAL A 445 8.78 1.24 -31.61
C VAL A 445 8.12 1.07 -30.25
N ALA A 446 7.05 1.82 -29.98
CA ALA A 446 6.33 1.80 -28.71
C ALA A 446 5.41 0.59 -28.50
N SER A 447 4.98 -0.08 -29.58
CA SER A 447 4.00 -1.18 -29.55
C SER A 447 4.58 -2.57 -29.81
N GLU A 448 5.68 -2.65 -30.56
CA GLU A 448 6.22 -3.92 -31.03
C GLU A 448 7.24 -4.56 -30.08
N SER A 449 7.47 -5.86 -30.28
CA SER A 449 8.50 -6.61 -29.55
C SER A 449 9.81 -6.62 -30.35
N PHE A 450 10.88 -6.11 -29.73
CA PHE A 450 12.24 -6.20 -30.24
C PHE A 450 13.03 -7.24 -29.44
N ASP A 451 13.95 -7.95 -30.09
CA ASP A 451 14.90 -8.81 -29.38
C ASP A 451 16.07 -7.99 -28.83
N LEU A 452 16.03 -7.75 -27.52
CA LEU A 452 16.99 -6.94 -26.78
C LEU A 452 17.79 -7.74 -25.75
N GLU A 453 17.66 -9.08 -25.72
CA GLU A 453 18.32 -9.92 -24.71
C GLU A 453 19.86 -9.89 -24.82
N HIS A 454 20.37 -9.60 -26.02
CA HIS A 454 21.80 -9.40 -26.28
C HIS A 454 22.41 -8.22 -25.48
N LEU A 455 21.59 -7.29 -24.98
CA LEU A 455 22.05 -6.17 -24.15
C LEU A 455 22.41 -6.60 -22.70
N MET A 456 21.95 -7.76 -22.26
CA MET A 456 22.22 -8.31 -20.93
C MET A 456 23.57 -9.01 -20.86
N ARG A 457 24.50 -8.45 -20.08
CA ARG A 457 25.83 -9.05 -19.83
C ARG A 457 25.80 -10.07 -18.69
N GLY A 458 26.90 -10.80 -18.48
CA GLY A 458 27.00 -11.85 -17.45
C GLY A 458 26.66 -11.39 -16.02
N LYS A 459 27.12 -10.19 -15.61
CA LYS A 459 26.78 -9.60 -14.30
C LYS A 459 25.29 -9.27 -14.18
N ASP A 460 24.70 -8.71 -15.24
CA ASP A 460 23.28 -8.35 -15.29
C ASP A 460 22.41 -9.62 -15.20
N ARG A 461 22.77 -10.68 -15.92
CA ARG A 461 22.10 -11.99 -15.85
C ARG A 461 22.19 -12.63 -14.46
N ARG A 462 23.30 -12.44 -13.73
CA ARG A 462 23.41 -12.90 -12.32
C ARG A 462 22.51 -12.08 -11.40
N THR A 463 22.47 -10.77 -11.57
CA THR A 463 21.62 -9.86 -10.79
C THR A 463 20.14 -10.16 -11.00
N ARG A 464 19.72 -10.32 -12.28
CA ARG A 464 18.36 -10.76 -12.63
C ARG A 464 17.98 -12.09 -11.97
N ARG A 465 18.87 -13.09 -11.98
CA ARG A 465 18.61 -14.39 -11.31
C ARG A 465 18.47 -14.25 -9.80
N LYS A 466 19.31 -13.43 -9.15
CA LYS A 466 19.16 -13.13 -7.72
C LYS A 466 17.80 -12.47 -7.44
N MET A 467 17.40 -11.51 -8.27
CA MET A 467 16.11 -10.80 -8.15
C MET A 467 14.93 -11.76 -8.30
N ILE A 468 14.92 -12.60 -9.33
CA ILE A 468 13.87 -13.61 -9.55
C ILE A 468 13.78 -14.58 -8.37
N LYS A 469 14.92 -14.96 -7.78
CA LYS A 469 14.92 -15.80 -6.57
C LYS A 469 14.32 -15.08 -5.35
N CYS A 470 14.69 -13.83 -5.11
CA CYS A 470 14.14 -13.00 -4.03
C CYS A 470 12.62 -12.83 -4.21
N TYR A 471 12.20 -12.44 -5.42
CA TYR A 471 10.79 -12.35 -5.80
C TYR A 471 10.05 -13.67 -5.58
N GLY A 472 10.62 -14.82 -5.98
CA GLY A 472 10.01 -16.12 -5.78
C GLY A 472 9.71 -16.44 -4.31
N GLN A 473 10.66 -16.13 -3.41
CA GLN A 473 10.50 -16.33 -1.97
C GLN A 473 9.49 -15.34 -1.36
N LEU A 474 9.59 -14.05 -1.69
CA LEU A 474 8.62 -13.04 -1.25
C LEU A 474 7.21 -13.39 -1.68
N ARG A 475 7.05 -13.72 -2.97
CA ARG A 475 5.78 -14.09 -3.57
C ARG A 475 5.16 -15.27 -2.83
N GLN A 476 5.90 -16.36 -2.60
CA GLN A 476 5.41 -17.55 -1.88
C GLN A 476 4.90 -17.22 -0.48
N LEU A 477 5.70 -16.48 0.29
CA LEU A 477 5.34 -16.17 1.66
C LEU A 477 4.12 -15.27 1.71
N TYR A 478 4.11 -14.21 0.89
CA TYR A 478 3.01 -13.24 0.80
C TYR A 478 1.68 -13.89 0.40
N SER A 479 1.76 -14.74 -0.60
CA SER A 479 0.70 -15.59 -1.09
C SER A 479 0.07 -16.49 -0.01
N LEU A 480 0.89 -17.24 0.74
CA LEU A 480 0.41 -18.14 1.79
C LEU A 480 -0.12 -17.38 3.01
N ASP A 481 0.53 -16.28 3.39
CA ASP A 481 0.10 -15.40 4.48
C ASP A 481 -1.34 -14.89 4.24
N LYS A 482 -1.63 -14.43 3.01
CA LYS A 482 -2.98 -14.01 2.59
C LYS A 482 -4.02 -15.12 2.74
N ILE A 483 -3.69 -16.38 2.40
CA ILE A 483 -4.62 -17.51 2.53
C ILE A 483 -4.83 -17.89 4.00
N VAL A 484 -3.74 -17.97 4.78
CA VAL A 484 -3.82 -18.29 6.21
C VAL A 484 -4.77 -17.31 6.91
N LEU A 485 -4.65 -16.01 6.60
CA LEU A 485 -5.56 -14.98 7.08
C LEU A 485 -7.00 -15.21 6.59
N ALA A 486 -7.22 -15.40 5.29
CA ALA A 486 -8.57 -15.62 4.74
C ALA A 486 -9.28 -16.86 5.33
N PHE A 487 -8.57 -17.97 5.54
CA PHE A 487 -9.14 -19.17 6.15
C PHE A 487 -9.30 -19.08 7.67
N ALA A 488 -8.46 -18.30 8.36
CA ALA A 488 -8.67 -17.98 9.77
C ALA A 488 -9.97 -17.19 9.97
N GLN A 489 -10.34 -16.34 9.01
CA GLN A 489 -11.60 -15.60 9.02
C GLN A 489 -12.80 -16.55 8.85
N VAL A 490 -12.78 -17.45 7.86
CA VAL A 490 -13.85 -18.45 7.63
C VAL A 490 -14.21 -19.25 8.88
N ALA A 491 -13.22 -19.60 9.69
CA ALA A 491 -13.43 -20.35 10.93
C ALA A 491 -14.14 -19.57 12.04
N ARG A 492 -14.18 -18.23 11.94
CA ARG A 492 -14.73 -17.32 12.96
C ARG A 492 -16.07 -16.70 12.55
N VAL A 493 -16.54 -16.93 11.31
CA VAL A 493 -17.76 -16.29 10.79
C VAL A 493 -19.00 -16.88 11.44
N ASN A 494 -19.92 -16.01 11.88
CA ASN A 494 -21.18 -16.41 12.48
C ASN A 494 -22.19 -16.84 11.40
N PRO A 495 -22.68 -18.10 11.39
CA PRO A 495 -23.69 -18.56 10.44
C PRO A 495 -25.02 -17.81 10.51
N ALA A 496 -25.26 -17.03 11.58
CA ALA A 496 -26.48 -16.25 11.76
C ALA A 496 -26.64 -15.08 10.78
N ASN A 497 -25.57 -14.55 10.18
CA ASN A 497 -25.65 -13.51 9.16
C ASN A 497 -25.55 -14.13 7.75
N VAL A 498 -26.64 -14.75 7.31
CA VAL A 498 -26.68 -15.64 6.12
C VAL A 498 -26.17 -14.95 4.83
N GLU A 499 -26.45 -13.65 4.65
CA GLU A 499 -26.09 -12.94 3.43
C GLU A 499 -24.60 -12.59 3.36
N SER A 500 -24.04 -11.97 4.41
CA SER A 500 -22.61 -11.63 4.43
C SER A 500 -21.74 -12.90 4.46
N PHE A 501 -22.20 -13.93 5.14
CA PHE A 501 -21.53 -15.23 5.26
C PHE A 501 -21.29 -15.91 3.90
N GLN A 502 -22.29 -15.95 3.01
CA GLN A 502 -22.13 -16.58 1.71
C GLN A 502 -21.10 -15.85 0.83
N ASP A 503 -21.19 -14.51 0.77
CA ASP A 503 -20.29 -13.70 -0.05
C ASP A 503 -18.84 -13.70 0.48
N SER A 504 -18.69 -13.78 1.81
CA SER A 504 -17.38 -13.95 2.47
C SER A 504 -16.73 -15.28 2.12
N LEU A 505 -17.50 -16.38 2.14
CA LEU A 505 -17.02 -17.71 1.74
C LEU A 505 -16.69 -17.78 0.25
N LYS A 506 -17.52 -17.17 -0.60
CA LYS A 506 -17.23 -17.01 -2.04
C LYS A 506 -15.89 -16.30 -2.24
N ARG A 507 -15.69 -15.17 -1.56
CA ARG A 507 -14.43 -14.42 -1.63
C ARG A 507 -13.23 -15.25 -1.17
N THR A 508 -13.38 -16.04 -0.10
CA THR A 508 -12.30 -16.91 0.38
C THR A 508 -11.93 -17.99 -0.64
N VAL A 509 -12.92 -18.64 -1.26
CA VAL A 509 -12.68 -19.61 -2.35
C VAL A 509 -12.04 -18.93 -3.57
N MET A 510 -12.42 -17.69 -3.88
CA MET A 510 -11.78 -16.91 -4.94
C MET A 510 -10.31 -16.59 -4.60
N ILE A 511 -10.01 -16.15 -3.38
CA ILE A 511 -8.63 -15.87 -2.93
C ILE A 511 -7.77 -17.13 -3.03
N LEU A 512 -8.32 -18.30 -2.65
CA LEU A 512 -7.64 -19.57 -2.82
C LEU A 512 -7.41 -19.88 -4.31
N GLY A 513 -8.40 -19.67 -5.17
CA GLY A 513 -8.25 -19.90 -6.61
C GLY A 513 -7.30 -18.94 -7.31
N GLU A 514 -7.28 -17.67 -6.92
CA GLU A 514 -6.29 -16.67 -7.36
C GLU A 514 -4.89 -17.18 -7.07
N MET A 515 -4.69 -17.75 -5.89
CA MET A 515 -3.43 -18.25 -5.39
C MET A 515 -2.88 -19.47 -6.11
N LEU A 516 -3.77 -20.41 -6.44
CA LEU A 516 -3.43 -21.65 -7.17
C LEU A 516 -3.22 -21.41 -8.66
N LYS A 517 -3.77 -20.32 -9.19
CA LYS A 517 -3.70 -20.03 -10.62
C LYS A 517 -2.33 -19.48 -10.98
N ASN A 518 -1.62 -20.08 -11.94
CA ASN A 518 -0.36 -19.51 -12.42
C ASN A 518 -0.60 -18.36 -13.42
N THR A 519 -0.79 -17.14 -12.90
CA THR A 519 -0.83 -15.90 -13.72
C THR A 519 0.37 -14.99 -13.51
N ASN A 520 0.56 -14.10 -14.49
CA ASN A 520 1.62 -13.10 -14.50
C ASN A 520 1.28 -11.82 -13.71
N SER A 521 0.05 -11.67 -13.21
CA SER A 521 -0.51 -10.42 -12.66
C SER A 521 -0.87 -10.48 -11.18
N THR A 522 -0.80 -11.67 -10.57
CA THR A 522 -1.04 -11.91 -9.14
C THR A 522 0.14 -12.68 -8.53
N PRO A 523 0.48 -12.44 -7.26
CA PRO A 523 1.39 -13.31 -6.54
C PRO A 523 0.70 -14.67 -6.36
N ASN A 524 1.18 -15.66 -7.10
CA ASN A 524 0.70 -17.04 -7.13
C ASN A 524 1.79 -17.99 -6.64
N MET A 525 1.45 -19.22 -6.26
CA MET A 525 2.39 -20.22 -5.77
C MET A 525 3.39 -20.67 -6.87
N PRO A 526 4.70 -20.35 -6.81
CA PRO A 526 5.64 -20.49 -7.95
C PRO A 526 6.48 -21.76 -8.01
N ASN A 527 6.57 -22.49 -6.90
CA ASN A 527 7.56 -23.55 -6.76
C ASN A 527 6.88 -24.87 -7.07
N ASP A 528 7.29 -25.48 -8.17
CA ASP A 528 6.83 -26.80 -8.62
C ASP A 528 6.74 -27.78 -7.45
N ARG A 529 7.72 -27.79 -6.52
CA ARG A 529 7.70 -28.68 -5.35
C ARG A 529 6.61 -28.38 -4.34
N LEU A 530 6.29 -27.11 -4.12
CA LEU A 530 5.26 -26.70 -3.16
C LEU A 530 3.87 -26.92 -3.76
N GLU A 531 3.74 -26.69 -5.08
CA GLU A 531 2.55 -27.03 -5.86
C GLU A 531 2.32 -28.54 -5.87
N ASP A 532 3.36 -29.34 -6.14
CA ASP A 532 3.34 -30.80 -6.08
C ASP A 532 2.97 -31.30 -4.67
N ALA A 533 3.59 -30.76 -3.61
CA ALA A 533 3.28 -31.11 -2.24
C ALA A 533 1.81 -30.81 -1.90
N MET A 534 1.29 -29.66 -2.34
CA MET A 534 -0.12 -29.33 -2.16
C MET A 534 -1.05 -30.27 -2.96
N GLY A 535 -0.67 -30.61 -4.19
CA GLY A 535 -1.37 -31.59 -5.03
C GLY A 535 -1.45 -32.97 -4.38
N SER A 536 -0.37 -33.42 -3.74
CA SER A 536 -0.34 -34.67 -2.96
C SER A 536 -1.21 -34.63 -1.71
N MET A 537 -1.40 -33.44 -1.11
CA MET A 537 -2.13 -33.27 0.16
C MET A 537 -3.63 -32.95 0.03
N ILE A 538 -4.08 -32.28 -1.04
CA ILE A 538 -5.50 -31.88 -1.25
C ILE A 538 -6.05 -32.36 -2.61
N SER A 539 -5.29 -33.12 -3.41
CA SER A 539 -5.62 -33.57 -4.77
C SER A 539 -5.59 -32.45 -5.84
N HIS A 540 -5.05 -32.76 -7.03
CA HIS A 540 -5.07 -31.85 -8.18
C HIS A 540 -6.49 -31.48 -8.63
N ARG A 541 -7.46 -32.40 -8.45
CA ARG A 541 -8.87 -32.18 -8.77
C ARG A 541 -9.45 -30.99 -7.99
N PHE A 542 -9.09 -30.85 -6.71
CA PHE A 542 -9.53 -29.74 -5.88
C PHE A 542 -9.03 -28.40 -6.42
N ALA A 543 -7.74 -28.33 -6.79
CA ALA A 543 -7.14 -27.14 -7.36
C ALA A 543 -7.86 -26.70 -8.65
N ASP A 544 -8.12 -27.64 -9.56
CA ASP A 544 -8.84 -27.37 -10.81
C ASP A 544 -10.26 -26.82 -10.57
N ILE A 545 -10.98 -27.40 -9.61
CA ILE A 545 -12.34 -26.96 -9.23
C ILE A 545 -12.30 -25.52 -8.70
N VAL A 546 -11.40 -25.23 -7.75
CA VAL A 546 -11.30 -23.91 -7.12
C VAL A 546 -10.85 -22.84 -8.13
N ILE A 547 -9.90 -23.17 -9.02
CA ILE A 547 -9.48 -22.28 -10.12
C ILE A 547 -10.65 -22.00 -11.08
N SER A 548 -11.44 -23.02 -11.41
CA SER A 548 -12.61 -22.88 -12.27
C SER A 548 -13.67 -21.97 -11.64
N ILE A 549 -14.01 -22.20 -10.36
CA ILE A 549 -14.91 -21.34 -9.59
C ILE A 549 -14.40 -19.90 -9.55
N CYS A 550 -13.12 -19.69 -9.23
CA CYS A 550 -12.51 -18.36 -9.23
C CYS A 550 -12.64 -17.68 -10.61
N ASN A 551 -12.37 -18.37 -11.70
CA ASN A 551 -12.49 -17.80 -13.05
C ASN A 551 -13.94 -17.44 -13.41
N SER A 552 -14.93 -18.18 -12.92
CA SER A 552 -16.35 -17.93 -13.18
C SER A 552 -16.87 -16.70 -12.43
N TYR A 553 -16.39 -16.45 -11.20
CA TYR A 553 -16.80 -15.29 -10.41
C TYR A 553 -15.92 -14.04 -10.60
N ALA A 554 -14.64 -14.19 -10.97
CA ALA A 554 -13.69 -13.09 -11.19
C ALA A 554 -13.64 -12.59 -12.65
N ARG A 555 -14.65 -12.90 -13.47
CA ARG A 555 -14.77 -12.51 -14.88
C ARG A 555 -16.20 -12.08 -15.18
N GLN A 556 -16.44 -11.77 -16.46
CA GLN A 556 -17.71 -11.33 -17.03
C GLN A 556 -18.93 -12.07 -16.46
N PHE A 557 -20.02 -11.34 -16.27
CA PHE A 557 -21.27 -11.85 -15.71
C PHE A 557 -22.00 -12.72 -16.75
N SER A 558 -21.67 -14.01 -16.78
CA SER A 558 -22.20 -14.96 -17.76
C SER A 558 -23.68 -15.29 -17.54
N LEU A 559 -24.33 -15.79 -18.58
CA LEU A 559 -25.70 -16.30 -18.49
C LEU A 559 -25.78 -17.51 -17.54
N SER A 560 -24.77 -18.39 -17.55
CA SER A 560 -24.69 -19.54 -16.64
C SER A 560 -24.70 -19.12 -15.17
N ARG A 561 -24.14 -17.96 -14.82
CA ARG A 561 -24.14 -17.44 -13.44
C ARG A 561 -25.53 -17.07 -12.92
N LEU A 562 -26.46 -16.66 -13.80
CA LEU A 562 -27.87 -16.43 -13.44
C LEU A 562 -28.66 -17.71 -13.22
N LEU A 563 -28.21 -18.80 -13.83
CA LEU A 563 -28.90 -20.08 -13.84
C LEU A 563 -28.47 -20.99 -12.68
N ILE A 564 -27.41 -20.61 -11.95
CA ILE A 564 -27.06 -21.29 -10.71
C ILE A 564 -28.19 -21.05 -9.72
N ASP A 565 -28.80 -22.13 -9.26
CA ASP A 565 -29.80 -22.09 -8.22
C ASP A 565 -29.18 -21.42 -6.96
N ALA A 566 -29.74 -20.27 -6.56
CA ALA A 566 -29.28 -19.55 -5.38
C ALA A 566 -29.35 -20.44 -4.12
N GLU A 567 -30.26 -21.42 -4.11
CA GLU A 567 -30.37 -22.43 -3.06
C GLU A 567 -29.23 -23.48 -3.12
N LEU A 568 -28.75 -23.83 -4.32
CA LEU A 568 -27.58 -24.69 -4.49
C LEU A 568 -26.32 -24.03 -3.94
N GLU A 569 -26.06 -22.77 -4.32
CA GLU A 569 -24.89 -22.04 -3.79
C GLU A 569 -24.98 -21.92 -2.26
N ARG A 570 -26.15 -21.54 -1.75
CA ARG A 570 -26.39 -21.43 -0.30
C ARG A 570 -26.07 -22.73 0.41
N ARG A 571 -26.56 -23.86 -0.11
CA ARG A 571 -26.33 -25.20 0.46
C ARG A 571 -24.86 -25.62 0.41
N VAL A 572 -24.14 -25.31 -0.68
CA VAL A 572 -22.72 -25.66 -0.82
C VAL A 572 -21.86 -24.80 0.12
N TYR A 573 -22.08 -23.49 0.17
CA TYR A 573 -21.30 -22.60 1.04
C TYR A 573 -21.64 -22.76 2.52
N SER A 574 -22.90 -23.02 2.90
CA SER A 574 -23.27 -23.30 4.30
C SER A 574 -22.58 -24.55 4.86
N PHE A 575 -22.19 -25.47 3.98
CA PHE A 575 -21.48 -26.68 4.34
C PHE A 575 -19.97 -26.43 4.54
N LEU A 576 -19.40 -25.38 3.94
CA LEU A 576 -17.95 -25.22 3.84
C LEU A 576 -17.21 -25.08 5.18
N PRO A 577 -17.64 -24.24 6.15
CA PRO A 577 -16.85 -24.00 7.37
C PRO A 577 -16.55 -25.26 8.18
N ASN A 578 -17.51 -26.19 8.26
CA ASN A 578 -17.38 -27.44 9.01
C ASN A 578 -16.41 -28.45 8.35
N HIS A 579 -16.01 -28.22 7.10
CA HIS A 579 -15.17 -29.12 6.31
C HIS A 579 -13.89 -28.43 5.79
N THR A 580 -13.55 -27.24 6.29
CA THR A 580 -12.30 -26.54 5.94
C THR A 580 -11.09 -26.99 6.75
N VAL A 581 -11.28 -27.77 7.81
CA VAL A 581 -10.25 -28.00 8.83
C VAL A 581 -9.03 -28.73 8.27
N ALA A 582 -9.22 -29.78 7.46
CA ALA A 582 -8.12 -30.47 6.80
C ALA A 582 -7.35 -29.55 5.83
N VAL A 583 -8.07 -28.76 5.01
CA VAL A 583 -7.47 -27.77 4.09
C VAL A 583 -6.68 -26.70 4.86
N ARG A 584 -7.22 -26.22 5.99
CA ARG A 584 -6.54 -25.28 6.90
C ARG A 584 -5.26 -25.87 7.49
N MET A 585 -5.28 -27.14 7.90
CA MET A 585 -4.09 -27.82 8.38
C MET A 585 -3.03 -27.86 7.28
N VAL A 586 -3.38 -28.24 6.05
CA VAL A 586 -2.44 -28.28 4.93
C VAL A 586 -1.83 -26.91 4.67
N ILE A 587 -2.64 -25.86 4.59
CA ILE A 587 -2.17 -24.49 4.35
C ILE A 587 -1.22 -24.04 5.46
N ASN A 588 -1.56 -24.28 6.74
CA ASN A 588 -0.68 -23.94 7.87
C ASN A 588 0.64 -24.72 7.85
N LEU A 589 0.61 -26.02 7.51
CA LEU A 589 1.82 -26.83 7.40
C LEU A 589 2.75 -26.33 6.29
N LEU A 590 2.19 -26.04 5.11
CA LEU A 590 2.95 -25.46 4.00
C LEU A 590 3.50 -24.06 4.34
N PHE A 591 2.72 -23.25 5.05
CA PHE A 591 3.16 -21.93 5.54
C PHE A 591 4.33 -22.03 6.50
N VAL A 592 4.29 -22.96 7.46
CA VAL A 592 5.42 -23.26 8.35
C VAL A 592 6.66 -23.68 7.55
N LEU A 593 6.52 -24.58 6.58
CA LEU A 593 7.64 -25.04 5.75
C LEU A 593 8.27 -23.91 4.92
N VAL A 594 7.45 -23.02 4.35
CA VAL A 594 7.94 -21.84 3.61
C VAL A 594 8.67 -20.87 4.54
N MET A 595 8.13 -20.60 5.72
CA MET A 595 8.78 -19.75 6.74
C MET A 595 10.12 -20.33 7.21
N VAL A 596 10.21 -21.65 7.35
CA VAL A 596 11.46 -22.35 7.70
C VAL A 596 12.49 -22.26 6.56
N GLU A 597 12.07 -22.42 5.30
CA GLU A 597 12.97 -22.21 4.15
C GLU A 597 13.40 -20.75 4.01
N VAL A 598 12.52 -19.79 4.35
CA VAL A 598 12.86 -18.36 4.43
C VAL A 598 13.93 -18.12 5.49
N ARG A 599 13.78 -18.67 6.70
CA ARG A 599 14.79 -18.60 7.78
C ARG A 599 16.13 -19.19 7.32
N ARG A 600 16.10 -20.38 6.71
CA ARG A 600 17.31 -21.02 6.15
C ARG A 600 17.95 -20.18 5.06
N SER A 601 17.16 -19.57 4.17
CA SER A 601 17.64 -18.65 3.14
C SER A 601 18.32 -17.44 3.74
N PHE A 602 17.75 -16.87 4.82
CA PHE A 602 18.33 -15.77 5.57
C PHE A 602 19.68 -16.12 6.19
N TYR A 603 19.84 -17.30 6.81
CA TYR A 603 21.15 -17.78 7.25
C TYR A 603 22.15 -17.88 6.09
N GLY A 604 21.69 -18.34 4.93
CA GLY A 604 22.48 -18.34 3.70
C GLY A 604 22.88 -16.93 3.22
N GLN A 605 22.09 -15.90 3.50
CA GLN A 605 22.45 -14.50 3.23
C GLN A 605 23.54 -14.02 4.20
N LEU A 606 23.44 -14.35 5.49
CA LEU A 606 24.48 -14.04 6.48
C LEU A 606 25.83 -14.68 6.11
N VAL A 607 25.84 -15.95 5.69
CA VAL A 607 27.08 -16.64 5.25
C VAL A 607 27.74 -15.93 4.08
N ARG A 608 26.95 -15.37 3.15
CA ARG A 608 27.43 -14.67 1.95
C ARG A 608 27.94 -13.26 2.24
N CYS A 609 27.78 -12.75 3.46
CA CYS A 609 28.36 -11.46 3.82
C CYS A 609 29.89 -11.52 3.73
N GLY A 610 30.47 -10.56 3.00
CA GLY A 610 31.91 -10.50 2.74
C GLY A 610 32.74 -9.99 3.93
N SER A 611 32.10 -9.28 4.88
CA SER A 611 32.73 -8.68 6.05
C SER A 611 31.80 -8.75 7.28
N LEU A 612 32.37 -8.58 8.48
CA LEU A 612 31.60 -8.48 9.73
C LEU A 612 30.69 -7.25 9.74
N GLU A 613 31.14 -6.12 9.18
CA GLU A 613 30.33 -4.90 9.04
C GLU A 613 29.07 -5.16 8.21
N ALA A 614 29.20 -5.83 7.05
CA ALA A 614 28.06 -6.17 6.22
C ALA A 614 27.11 -7.15 6.92
N LEU A 615 27.65 -8.12 7.65
CA LEU A 615 26.88 -9.09 8.42
C LEU A 615 26.09 -8.40 9.55
N ARG A 616 26.76 -7.57 10.35
CA ARG A 616 26.14 -6.82 11.46
C ARG A 616 25.13 -5.81 10.96
N SER A 617 25.41 -5.09 9.87
CA SER A 617 24.46 -4.17 9.23
C SER A 617 23.20 -4.90 8.75
N LEU A 618 23.31 -6.10 8.18
CA LEU A 618 22.14 -6.92 7.83
C LEU A 618 21.32 -7.34 9.08
N LEU A 619 21.99 -7.67 10.19
CA LEU A 619 21.33 -7.99 11.46
C LEU A 619 20.66 -6.77 12.12
N ILE A 620 21.22 -5.57 11.95
CA ILE A 620 20.58 -4.31 12.38
C ILE A 620 19.29 -4.11 11.59
N TYR A 621 19.36 -4.20 10.25
CA TYR A 621 18.20 -4.04 9.37
C TYR A 621 17.03 -4.99 9.70
N VAL A 622 17.34 -6.27 9.99
CA VAL A 622 16.29 -7.25 10.33
C VAL A 622 15.62 -6.92 11.67
N GLY A 623 16.39 -6.43 12.64
CA GLY A 623 15.90 -6.06 13.97
C GLY A 623 16.44 -6.98 15.07
N GLU A 624 16.01 -6.73 16.30
CA GLU A 624 16.49 -7.47 17.47
C GLU A 624 15.69 -8.75 17.74
N LYS A 625 14.37 -8.69 17.53
CA LYS A 625 13.44 -9.78 17.83
C LYS A 625 13.28 -10.74 16.65
N ASP A 626 13.02 -11.99 16.95
CA ASP A 626 12.67 -12.98 15.93
C ASP A 626 11.24 -12.74 15.39
N VAL A 627 11.16 -12.13 14.22
CA VAL A 627 9.90 -11.79 13.55
C VAL A 627 9.17 -13.01 12.98
N LEU A 628 9.85 -14.15 12.83
CA LEU A 628 9.27 -15.36 12.25
C LEU A 628 8.72 -16.30 13.33
N PHE A 629 9.34 -16.33 14.51
CA PHE A 629 9.02 -17.28 15.57
C PHE A 629 7.55 -17.26 16.01
N PRO A 630 6.92 -16.10 16.34
CA PRO A 630 5.53 -16.08 16.80
C PRO A 630 4.57 -16.66 15.75
N THR A 631 4.75 -16.26 14.50
CA THR A 631 3.90 -16.69 13.38
C THR A 631 4.06 -18.17 13.07
N ILE A 632 5.30 -18.69 13.07
CA ILE A 632 5.57 -20.13 12.91
C ILE A 632 4.91 -20.92 14.03
N HIS A 633 5.05 -20.47 15.28
CA HIS A 633 4.50 -21.17 16.44
C HIS A 633 2.97 -21.24 16.38
N ILE A 634 2.29 -20.12 16.11
CA ILE A 634 0.83 -20.07 16.00
C ILE A 634 0.32 -20.98 14.88
N ALA A 635 0.95 -20.93 13.70
CA ALA A 635 0.55 -21.76 12.57
C ALA A 635 0.79 -23.26 12.87
N PHE A 636 1.93 -23.61 13.47
CA PHE A 636 2.25 -25.00 13.80
C PHE A 636 1.38 -25.55 14.93
N GLU A 637 0.96 -24.74 15.88
CA GLU A 637 0.00 -25.11 16.93
C GLU A 637 -1.37 -25.51 16.32
N GLN A 638 -1.81 -24.84 15.26
CA GLN A 638 -3.01 -25.26 14.53
C GLN A 638 -2.82 -26.64 13.87
N VAL A 639 -1.63 -26.93 13.35
CA VAL A 639 -1.31 -28.23 12.75
C VAL A 639 -1.29 -29.32 13.83
N THR A 640 -0.55 -29.13 14.93
CA THR A 640 -0.45 -30.14 15.99
C THR A 640 -1.79 -30.35 16.69
N GLY A 641 -2.59 -29.29 16.88
CA GLY A 641 -3.96 -29.38 17.39
C GLY A 641 -4.86 -30.24 16.50
N TYR A 642 -4.78 -30.11 15.18
CA TYR A 642 -5.48 -31.01 14.24
C TYR A 642 -5.11 -32.47 14.45
N PHE A 643 -3.81 -32.78 14.45
CA PHE A 643 -3.32 -34.16 14.61
C PHE A 643 -3.69 -34.75 15.97
N ALA A 644 -3.69 -33.95 17.04
CA ALA A 644 -4.13 -34.40 18.37
C ALA A 644 -5.61 -34.77 18.38
N MET A 645 -6.47 -33.95 17.76
CA MET A 645 -7.92 -34.24 17.65
C MET A 645 -8.19 -35.49 16.82
N VAL A 646 -7.53 -35.64 15.67
CA VAL A 646 -7.70 -36.83 14.81
C VAL A 646 -7.20 -38.09 15.52
N LYS A 647 -6.07 -38.02 16.22
CA LYS A 647 -5.54 -39.14 17.00
C LYS A 647 -6.51 -39.58 18.10
N GLY A 648 -7.13 -38.63 18.81
CA GLY A 648 -8.17 -38.92 19.80
C GLY A 648 -9.40 -39.58 19.16
N LEU A 649 -9.87 -39.05 18.03
CA LEU A 649 -11.01 -39.62 17.31
C LEU A 649 -10.73 -41.05 16.82
N LEU A 650 -9.58 -41.31 16.21
CA LEU A 650 -9.23 -42.66 15.73
C LEU A 650 -9.12 -43.65 16.89
N ALA A 651 -8.57 -43.23 18.04
CA ALA A 651 -8.53 -44.08 19.23
C ALA A 651 -9.93 -44.48 19.73
N GLU A 652 -10.88 -43.54 19.77
CA GLU A 652 -12.28 -43.83 20.10
C GLU A 652 -12.95 -44.76 19.07
N LEU A 653 -12.68 -44.55 17.77
CA LEU A 653 -13.28 -45.34 16.69
C LEU A 653 -12.70 -46.76 16.60
N CYS A 654 -11.47 -46.97 17.06
CA CYS A 654 -10.83 -48.28 17.12
C CYS A 654 -11.64 -49.26 18.01
N GLU A 655 -12.33 -48.77 19.03
CA GLU A 655 -13.17 -49.58 19.93
C GLU A 655 -14.55 -49.92 19.35
N ASN A 656 -14.92 -49.29 18.23
CA ASN A 656 -16.21 -49.46 17.56
C ASN A 656 -16.15 -50.48 16.41
N PRO A 657 -17.30 -50.95 15.85
CA PRO A 657 -17.31 -51.88 14.72
C PRO A 657 -16.54 -51.42 13.50
N ILE A 658 -16.42 -50.09 13.31
CA ILE A 658 -15.65 -49.46 12.24
C ILE A 658 -14.14 -49.77 12.34
N GLY A 659 -13.61 -49.91 13.56
CA GLY A 659 -12.20 -50.21 13.82
C GLY A 659 -11.74 -51.56 13.27
N ASN A 660 -12.67 -52.50 13.08
CA ASN A 660 -12.38 -53.83 12.54
C ASN A 660 -12.37 -53.90 11.01
N THR A 661 -12.58 -52.77 10.31
CA THR A 661 -12.62 -52.73 8.84
C THR A 661 -11.21 -52.59 8.24
N VAL A 662 -11.01 -53.15 7.04
CA VAL A 662 -9.73 -53.03 6.31
C VAL A 662 -9.46 -51.57 5.93
N GLU A 663 -10.53 -50.85 5.59
CA GLU A 663 -10.50 -49.43 5.26
C GLU A 663 -10.05 -48.56 6.45
N PHE A 664 -10.48 -48.87 7.68
CA PHE A 664 -10.04 -48.16 8.87
C PHE A 664 -8.55 -48.41 9.17
N ALA A 665 -8.08 -49.65 9.03
CA ALA A 665 -6.66 -49.98 9.19
C ALA A 665 -5.78 -49.22 8.17
N GLN A 666 -6.23 -49.09 6.91
CA GLN A 666 -5.54 -48.29 5.89
C GLN A 666 -5.54 -46.79 6.21
N LEU A 667 -6.62 -46.28 6.79
CA LEU A 667 -6.71 -44.89 7.26
C LEU A 667 -5.71 -44.64 8.38
N GLU A 668 -5.64 -45.52 9.38
CA GLU A 668 -4.66 -45.41 10.48
C GLU A 668 -3.23 -45.47 9.97
N GLU A 669 -2.91 -46.41 9.06
CA GLU A 669 -1.58 -46.52 8.47
C GLU A 669 -1.14 -45.21 7.79
N GLN A 670 -2.02 -44.62 6.97
CA GLN A 670 -1.75 -43.33 6.33
C GLN A 670 -1.64 -42.19 7.33
N PHE A 671 -2.49 -42.17 8.36
CA PHE A 671 -2.40 -41.16 9.42
C PHE A 671 -1.08 -41.24 10.21
N GLN A 672 -0.53 -42.45 10.43
CA GLN A 672 0.79 -42.61 11.04
C GLN A 672 1.92 -42.05 10.16
N VAL A 673 1.85 -42.25 8.84
CA VAL A 673 2.80 -41.65 7.89
C VAL A 673 2.75 -40.12 7.98
N GLN A 674 1.54 -39.54 8.04
CA GLN A 674 1.34 -38.10 8.20
C GLN A 674 1.90 -37.58 9.54
N CYS A 675 1.67 -38.30 10.64
CA CYS A 675 2.24 -37.98 11.96
C CYS A 675 3.78 -37.95 11.90
N GLY A 676 4.41 -38.94 11.27
CA GLY A 676 5.87 -38.99 11.14
C GLY A 676 6.46 -37.79 10.38
N ILE A 677 5.75 -37.28 9.37
CA ILE A 677 6.15 -36.04 8.66
C ILE A 677 6.02 -34.82 9.57
N VAL A 678 4.95 -34.72 10.35
CA VAL A 678 4.75 -33.61 11.30
C VAL A 678 5.79 -33.65 12.43
N GLU A 679 6.16 -34.84 12.90
CA GLU A 679 7.25 -35.05 13.86
C GLU A 679 8.60 -34.61 13.29
N GLU A 680 8.87 -34.85 11.99
CA GLU A 680 10.07 -34.33 11.30
C GLU A 680 10.10 -32.79 11.31
N VAL A 681 8.95 -32.14 11.08
CA VAL A 681 8.84 -30.67 11.19
C VAL A 681 9.04 -30.21 12.63
N GLN A 682 8.45 -30.89 13.62
CA GLN A 682 8.61 -30.56 15.03
C GLN A 682 10.08 -30.68 15.47
N ALA A 683 10.78 -31.74 15.06
CA ALA A 683 12.20 -31.91 15.32
C ALA A 683 13.04 -30.79 14.69
N MET A 684 12.68 -30.37 13.47
CA MET A 684 13.34 -29.25 12.80
C MET A 684 13.14 -27.92 13.54
N LEU A 685 11.93 -27.67 14.06
CA LEU A 685 11.62 -26.47 14.86
C LEU A 685 12.26 -26.50 16.26
N ALA A 686 12.48 -27.68 16.83
CA ALA A 686 13.11 -27.83 18.15
C ALA A 686 14.57 -27.34 18.17
N ILE A 687 15.29 -27.43 17.05
CA ILE A 687 16.69 -26.97 16.91
C ILE A 687 16.81 -25.45 17.17
N GLU A 688 15.80 -24.65 16.80
CA GLU A 688 15.81 -23.21 17.12
C GLU A 688 15.80 -22.94 18.64
N ARG A 689 15.38 -23.89 19.48
CA ARG A 689 15.43 -23.71 20.94
C ARG A 689 16.84 -23.81 21.51
N GLU A 690 17.76 -24.49 20.82
CA GLU A 690 19.14 -24.66 21.28
C GLU A 690 19.98 -23.40 21.04
N LEU A 691 19.75 -22.72 19.92
CA LEU A 691 20.34 -21.44 19.59
C LEU A 691 19.31 -20.63 18.81
N ASP A 692 18.56 -19.77 19.48
CA ASP A 692 17.56 -18.91 18.84
C ASP A 692 18.21 -17.77 18.02
N TYR A 693 17.38 -17.03 17.30
CA TYR A 693 17.81 -15.88 16.50
C TYR A 693 18.50 -14.81 17.36
N GLU A 694 17.98 -14.52 18.55
CA GLU A 694 18.45 -13.44 19.41
C GLU A 694 19.86 -13.75 19.96
N ASN A 695 20.09 -14.99 20.38
CA ASN A 695 21.39 -15.47 20.82
C ASN A 695 22.38 -15.61 19.66
N LEU A 696 21.93 -16.06 18.48
CA LEU A 696 22.75 -16.02 17.27
C LEU A 696 23.17 -14.59 16.92
N ARG A 697 22.24 -13.63 17.01
CA ARG A 697 22.51 -12.21 16.78
C ARG A 697 23.55 -11.70 17.77
N LYS A 698 23.35 -11.89 19.08
CA LYS A 698 24.33 -11.54 20.12
C LYS A 698 25.71 -12.12 19.82
N THR A 699 25.77 -13.40 19.44
CA THR A 699 27.03 -14.06 19.05
C THR A 699 27.71 -13.38 17.86
N CYS A 700 26.94 -12.96 16.85
CA CYS A 700 27.49 -12.24 15.68
C CYS A 700 28.02 -10.84 16.02
N PHE A 701 27.48 -10.18 17.05
CA PHE A 701 28.00 -8.90 17.53
C PHE A 701 29.23 -9.06 18.43
N SER A 702 29.23 -10.06 19.31
CA SER A 702 30.33 -10.30 20.26
C SER A 702 31.54 -10.99 19.63
N CYS A 703 31.35 -11.82 18.61
CA CYS A 703 32.45 -12.54 17.95
C CYS A 703 33.08 -11.68 16.84
N ASN A 704 34.41 -11.58 16.86
CA ASN A 704 35.20 -10.86 15.85
C ASN A 704 35.86 -11.80 14.81
N ASP A 705 35.54 -13.10 14.84
CA ASP A 705 36.02 -14.06 13.82
C ASP A 705 34.89 -14.51 12.89
N LEU A 706 34.93 -14.00 11.66
CA LEU A 706 33.96 -14.33 10.62
C LEU A 706 33.97 -15.82 10.23
N ALA A 707 35.11 -16.51 10.35
CA ALA A 707 35.19 -17.94 10.02
C ALA A 707 34.41 -18.79 11.04
N THR A 708 34.50 -18.47 12.32
CA THR A 708 33.72 -19.11 13.38
C THR A 708 32.22 -18.85 13.22
N ILE A 709 31.82 -17.61 12.94
CA ILE A 709 30.41 -17.29 12.64
C ILE A 709 29.91 -18.07 11.42
N ARG A 710 30.71 -18.17 10.35
CA ARG A 710 30.34 -18.97 9.16
C ARG A 710 30.18 -20.44 9.48
N ARG A 711 31.05 -21.04 10.29
CA ARG A 711 30.92 -22.45 10.73
C ARG A 711 29.62 -22.67 11.49
N LEU A 712 29.28 -21.76 12.40
CA LEU A 712 28.02 -21.81 13.16
C LEU A 712 26.80 -21.71 12.23
N LEU A 713 26.82 -20.78 11.28
CA LEU A 713 25.74 -20.62 10.30
C LEU A 713 25.63 -21.81 9.36
N HIS A 714 26.75 -22.41 8.93
CA HIS A 714 26.74 -23.63 8.13
C HIS A 714 26.10 -24.79 8.88
N TRP A 715 26.47 -24.99 10.15
CA TRP A 715 25.82 -25.98 11.01
C TRP A 715 24.31 -25.78 11.04
N LYS A 716 23.82 -24.54 11.30
CA LYS A 716 22.38 -24.24 11.22
C LYS A 716 21.79 -24.61 9.85
N ILE A 717 22.36 -24.12 8.74
CA ILE A 717 21.84 -24.36 7.38
C ILE A 717 21.74 -25.85 7.05
N ASP A 718 22.69 -26.67 7.50
CA ASP A 718 22.74 -28.10 7.22
C ASP A 718 21.76 -28.90 8.07
N THR A 719 21.37 -28.36 9.23
CA THR A 719 20.36 -28.96 10.12
C THR A 719 18.94 -28.64 9.63
N TYR A 720 18.72 -27.48 9.00
CA TYR A 720 17.44 -27.13 8.37
C TYR A 720 17.27 -27.79 6.99
N ARG A 721 16.35 -28.76 6.88
CA ARG A 721 16.07 -29.47 5.62
C ARG A 721 14.59 -29.45 5.20
N PRO A 722 13.95 -28.26 5.06
CA PRO A 722 12.53 -28.16 4.67
C PRO A 722 12.24 -28.76 3.30
N ASN A 723 13.20 -28.72 2.37
CA ASN A 723 13.05 -29.35 1.05
C ASN A 723 12.97 -30.88 1.12
N ALA A 724 13.64 -31.52 2.08
CA ALA A 724 13.53 -32.97 2.27
C ALA A 724 12.16 -33.36 2.83
N VAL A 725 11.60 -32.54 3.72
CA VAL A 725 10.22 -32.70 4.21
C VAL A 725 9.22 -32.55 3.07
N LEU A 726 9.38 -31.53 2.21
CA LEU A 726 8.53 -31.37 1.03
C LEU A 726 8.62 -32.57 0.08
N GLU A 727 9.82 -33.12 -0.15
CA GLU A 727 10.01 -34.35 -0.95
C GLU A 727 9.36 -35.58 -0.29
N ASN A 728 9.41 -35.69 1.05
CA ASN A 728 8.68 -36.70 1.82
C ASN A 728 7.17 -36.55 1.66
N ILE A 729 6.64 -35.33 1.71
CA ILE A 729 5.22 -35.04 1.47
C ILE A 729 4.84 -35.50 0.05
N CYS A 730 5.56 -35.04 -0.97
CA CYS A 730 5.27 -35.40 -2.37
C CYS A 730 5.24 -36.93 -2.59
N SER A 731 6.12 -37.67 -1.93
CA SER A 731 6.31 -39.11 -2.17
C SER A 731 5.48 -40.03 -1.26
N LYS A 732 5.18 -39.61 -0.03
CA LYS A 732 4.55 -40.47 1.00
C LYS A 732 3.17 -39.99 1.45
N TRP A 733 2.84 -38.72 1.27
CA TRP A 733 1.54 -38.18 1.68
C TRP A 733 0.50 -38.45 0.60
N ASN A 734 -0.49 -39.31 0.89
CA ASN A 734 -1.59 -39.57 -0.02
C ASN A 734 -2.90 -38.96 0.49
N ALA A 735 -3.39 -37.92 -0.19
CA ALA A 735 -4.71 -37.33 0.07
C ALA A 735 -5.88 -38.29 -0.23
N ASN A 736 -5.70 -39.17 -1.22
CA ASN A 736 -6.74 -40.09 -1.69
C ASN A 736 -6.61 -41.43 -0.97
N THR A 737 -6.98 -41.45 0.32
CA THR A 737 -7.31 -42.72 0.96
C THR A 737 -8.64 -43.19 0.38
N SER A 738 -8.59 -44.06 -0.63
CA SER A 738 -9.78 -44.71 -1.23
C SER A 738 -10.65 -45.45 -0.20
N SER A 739 -10.15 -45.62 1.02
CA SER A 739 -10.81 -46.14 2.20
C SER A 739 -11.75 -45.15 2.89
N LEU A 740 -11.42 -43.86 3.01
CA LEU A 740 -12.17 -42.91 3.86
C LEU A 740 -13.63 -42.69 3.38
N PRO A 741 -13.90 -42.49 2.07
CA PRO A 741 -15.28 -42.41 1.56
C PRO A 741 -16.10 -43.70 1.76
N ARG A 742 -15.44 -44.85 1.96
CA ARG A 742 -16.10 -46.15 2.15
C ARG A 742 -16.53 -46.40 3.59
N ILE A 743 -16.02 -45.63 4.55
CA ILE A 743 -16.32 -45.79 5.99
C ILE A 743 -16.95 -44.55 6.62
N HIS A 744 -16.93 -43.39 5.95
CA HIS A 744 -17.49 -42.15 6.50
C HIS A 744 -19.00 -42.19 6.82
N TRP A 745 -19.76 -43.12 6.24
CA TRP A 745 -21.18 -43.33 6.52
C TRP A 745 -21.39 -44.13 7.82
N MET A 746 -20.37 -44.84 8.29
CA MET A 746 -20.39 -45.60 9.55
C MET A 746 -20.18 -44.70 10.76
N ASP A 747 -19.41 -43.62 10.63
CA ASP A 747 -19.35 -42.53 11.63
C ASP A 747 -19.15 -41.17 10.93
N THR A 748 -20.16 -40.31 11.07
CA THR A 748 -20.17 -38.96 10.48
C THR A 748 -19.03 -38.06 10.96
N ARG A 749 -18.40 -38.36 12.10
CA ARG A 749 -17.25 -37.60 12.61
C ARG A 749 -15.99 -37.77 11.76
N LEU A 750 -15.93 -38.73 10.83
CA LEU A 750 -14.80 -38.85 9.89
C LEU A 750 -14.88 -37.84 8.73
N THR A 751 -16.02 -37.18 8.53
CA THR A 751 -16.26 -36.32 7.35
C THR A 751 -15.49 -35.00 7.34
N TRP A 752 -15.03 -34.50 8.49
CA TRP A 752 -14.25 -33.24 8.56
C TRP A 752 -12.75 -33.43 8.30
N ILE A 753 -12.29 -34.69 8.28
CA ILE A 753 -10.91 -35.11 7.95
C ILE A 753 -10.78 -35.37 6.43
N ASP A 754 -11.91 -35.63 5.75
CA ASP A 754 -11.96 -35.92 4.32
C ASP A 754 -11.87 -34.64 3.45
N THR A 755 -10.74 -34.48 2.76
CA THR A 755 -10.53 -33.37 1.81
C THR A 755 -11.42 -33.48 0.57
N GLU A 756 -11.85 -34.68 0.19
CA GLU A 756 -12.61 -34.91 -1.05
C GLU A 756 -14.10 -34.53 -0.90
N THR A 757 -14.63 -34.57 0.32
CA THR A 757 -15.99 -34.10 0.61
C THR A 757 -16.17 -32.62 0.22
N MET A 758 -15.18 -31.76 0.51
CA MET A 758 -15.19 -30.35 0.09
C MET A 758 -15.09 -30.22 -1.43
N SER A 759 -14.19 -30.99 -2.07
CA SER A 759 -14.04 -31.05 -3.54
C SER A 759 -15.36 -31.39 -4.21
N ASN A 760 -16.04 -32.44 -3.75
CA ASN A 760 -17.31 -32.90 -4.33
C ASN A 760 -18.43 -31.88 -4.19
N LYS A 761 -18.51 -31.16 -3.05
CA LYS A 761 -19.51 -30.10 -2.85
C LYS A 761 -19.25 -28.91 -3.75
N LEU A 762 -18.00 -28.45 -3.86
CA LEU A 762 -17.62 -27.37 -4.77
C LEU A 762 -17.80 -27.78 -6.24
N ALA A 763 -17.55 -29.04 -6.60
CA ALA A 763 -17.78 -29.57 -7.93
C ALA A 763 -19.24 -29.43 -8.39
N MET A 764 -20.21 -29.44 -7.47
CA MET A 764 -21.62 -29.22 -7.82
C MET A 764 -21.84 -27.84 -8.45
N ILE A 765 -21.12 -26.81 -7.98
CA ILE A 765 -21.18 -25.46 -8.55
C ILE A 765 -20.58 -25.46 -9.95
N THR A 766 -19.41 -26.09 -10.14
CA THR A 766 -18.74 -26.16 -11.44
C THR A 766 -19.52 -26.97 -12.46
N CYS A 767 -20.15 -28.08 -12.06
CA CYS A 767 -21.05 -28.86 -12.90
C CYS A 767 -22.28 -28.03 -13.29
N ALA A 768 -22.91 -27.33 -12.34
CA ALA A 768 -24.04 -26.45 -12.64
C ALA A 768 -23.68 -25.34 -13.65
N ILE A 769 -22.46 -24.77 -13.55
CA ILE A 769 -21.95 -23.77 -14.50
C ILE A 769 -21.66 -24.42 -15.87
N GLY A 770 -20.96 -25.56 -15.89
CA GLY A 770 -20.49 -26.24 -17.10
C GLY A 770 -21.60 -26.91 -17.92
N ASP A 771 -22.52 -27.62 -17.26
CA ASP A 771 -23.71 -28.20 -17.91
C ASP A 771 -24.66 -27.08 -18.43
N GLY A 772 -24.54 -25.88 -17.83
CA GLY A 772 -25.14 -24.62 -18.26
C GLY A 772 -24.74 -24.18 -19.67
N ASP A 773 -23.44 -24.14 -19.96
CA ASP A 773 -22.92 -23.33 -21.07
C ASP A 773 -23.20 -23.88 -22.49
N ALA A 774 -23.46 -25.18 -22.68
CA ALA A 774 -23.77 -25.72 -24.02
C ALA A 774 -25.28 -25.92 -24.21
N TYR A 775 -25.92 -26.64 -23.29
CA TYR A 775 -27.32 -27.05 -23.41
C TYR A 775 -28.29 -25.88 -23.15
N TYR A 776 -28.05 -25.08 -22.11
CA TYR A 776 -28.94 -23.97 -21.79
C TYR A 776 -28.77 -22.80 -22.74
N ASN A 777 -27.56 -22.56 -23.26
CA ASN A 777 -27.35 -21.52 -24.26
C ASN A 777 -28.15 -21.81 -25.54
N ILE A 778 -28.19 -23.08 -25.99
CA ILE A 778 -29.01 -23.47 -27.15
C ILE A 778 -30.50 -23.33 -26.84
N GLY A 779 -30.96 -23.81 -25.68
CA GLY A 779 -32.34 -23.63 -25.25
C GLY A 779 -32.76 -22.15 -25.10
N HIS A 780 -31.84 -21.29 -24.63
CA HIS A 780 -32.06 -19.85 -24.54
C HIS A 780 -32.10 -19.20 -25.93
N THR A 781 -31.25 -19.62 -26.87
CA THR A 781 -31.36 -19.22 -28.29
C THR A 781 -32.74 -19.57 -28.84
N GLY A 782 -33.25 -20.78 -28.59
CA GLY A 782 -34.59 -21.21 -29.00
C GLY A 782 -35.70 -20.30 -28.44
N LYS A 783 -35.67 -20.01 -27.13
CA LYS A 783 -36.61 -19.07 -26.50
C LYS A 783 -36.53 -17.65 -27.07
N LEU A 784 -35.35 -17.18 -27.49
CA LEU A 784 -35.19 -15.87 -28.15
C LEU A 784 -35.86 -15.86 -29.53
N ILE A 785 -35.71 -16.95 -30.30
CA ILE A 785 -36.34 -17.13 -31.61
C ILE A 785 -37.88 -17.16 -31.46
N GLU A 786 -38.40 -17.90 -30.47
CA GLU A 786 -39.84 -17.94 -30.14
C GLU A 786 -40.36 -16.54 -29.78
N LYS A 787 -39.66 -15.81 -28.89
CA LYS A 787 -40.05 -14.45 -28.49
C LYS A 787 -40.04 -13.45 -29.65
N LEU A 788 -39.25 -13.70 -30.69
CA LEU A 788 -39.21 -12.89 -31.90
C LEU A 788 -40.28 -13.29 -32.94
N GLY A 789 -40.99 -14.40 -32.72
CA GLY A 789 -42.02 -14.90 -33.63
C GLY A 789 -41.46 -15.48 -34.93
N ILE A 790 -40.24 -16.01 -34.91
CA ILE A 790 -39.54 -16.56 -36.09
C ILE A 790 -39.24 -18.06 -35.97
N ALA A 791 -39.85 -18.75 -35.00
CA ALA A 791 -39.57 -20.16 -34.72
C ALA A 791 -39.86 -21.07 -35.92
N ASP A 792 -40.94 -20.80 -36.66
CA ASP A 792 -41.35 -21.61 -37.82
C ASP A 792 -40.41 -21.45 -39.04
N GLU A 793 -39.56 -20.43 -39.04
CA GLU A 793 -38.66 -20.08 -40.17
C GLU A 793 -37.18 -20.40 -39.89
N VAL A 794 -36.84 -20.90 -38.70
CA VAL A 794 -35.46 -21.20 -38.30
C VAL A 794 -35.29 -22.69 -38.01
N ASP A 795 -34.44 -23.33 -38.80
CA ASP A 795 -34.05 -24.74 -38.65
C ASP A 795 -33.00 -24.94 -37.54
N GLU A 796 -32.77 -26.21 -37.14
CA GLU A 796 -31.78 -26.55 -36.10
C GLU A 796 -30.37 -26.02 -36.42
N GLU A 797 -29.96 -26.05 -37.69
CA GLU A 797 -28.70 -25.46 -38.16
C GLU A 797 -28.68 -23.93 -37.94
N GLY A 798 -29.80 -23.26 -38.18
CA GLY A 798 -29.99 -21.85 -37.88
C GLY A 798 -29.89 -21.52 -36.39
N VAL A 799 -30.43 -22.38 -35.52
CA VAL A 799 -30.31 -22.23 -34.06
C VAL A 799 -28.84 -22.35 -33.62
N ASP A 800 -28.10 -23.35 -34.11
CA ASP A 800 -26.68 -23.52 -33.79
C ASP A 800 -25.83 -22.34 -34.30
N GLN A 801 -26.08 -21.89 -35.54
CA GLN A 801 -25.40 -20.74 -36.11
C GLN A 801 -25.65 -19.45 -35.31
N LEU A 802 -26.88 -19.22 -34.86
CA LEU A 802 -27.23 -18.06 -34.04
C LEU A 802 -26.63 -18.18 -32.63
N ASN A 803 -26.66 -19.38 -32.02
CA ASN A 803 -26.04 -19.64 -30.73
C ASN A 803 -24.54 -19.29 -30.74
N LYS A 804 -23.80 -19.75 -31.75
CA LYS A 804 -22.38 -19.42 -31.93
C LYS A 804 -22.13 -17.91 -32.08
N ARG A 805 -23.03 -17.19 -32.74
CA ARG A 805 -22.93 -15.72 -32.87
C ARG A 805 -23.27 -14.98 -31.58
N LEU A 806 -24.14 -15.54 -30.73
CA LEU A 806 -24.52 -15.00 -29.43
C LEU A 806 -23.56 -15.38 -28.30
N ALA A 807 -22.54 -16.21 -28.56
CA ALA A 807 -21.54 -16.59 -27.55
C ALA A 807 -20.93 -15.40 -26.78
N PRO A 808 -20.60 -14.23 -27.39
CA PRO A 808 -20.13 -13.07 -26.64
C PRO A 808 -21.16 -12.50 -25.64
N TYR A 809 -22.46 -12.61 -25.94
CA TYR A 809 -23.54 -12.23 -25.02
C TYR A 809 -23.74 -13.27 -23.92
N TYR A 810 -23.62 -14.56 -24.23
CA TYR A 810 -23.71 -15.60 -23.20
C TYR A 810 -22.56 -15.55 -22.20
N ALA A 811 -21.38 -15.13 -22.65
CA ALA A 811 -20.24 -14.83 -21.77
C ALA A 811 -20.47 -13.58 -20.89
N ASN A 812 -21.31 -12.63 -21.32
CA ASN A 812 -21.63 -11.42 -20.57
C ASN A 812 -23.03 -10.88 -20.91
N ILE A 813 -24.00 -11.10 -20.02
CA ILE A 813 -25.40 -10.71 -20.26
C ILE A 813 -25.60 -9.19 -20.38
N PHE A 814 -24.65 -8.40 -19.87
CA PHE A 814 -24.70 -6.93 -19.95
C PHE A 814 -24.27 -6.40 -21.33
N PHE A 815 -23.79 -7.26 -22.24
CA PHE A 815 -23.57 -6.93 -23.66
C PHE A 815 -24.89 -6.91 -24.44
N LEU A 816 -25.87 -6.16 -23.93
CA LEU A 816 -27.21 -6.07 -24.47
C LEU A 816 -27.21 -5.55 -25.92
N ASP A 817 -26.38 -4.56 -26.21
CA ASP A 817 -26.22 -4.02 -27.56
C ASP A 817 -25.68 -5.05 -28.55
N ASN A 818 -24.79 -5.94 -28.08
CA ASN A 818 -24.27 -7.02 -28.90
C ASN A 818 -25.38 -8.02 -29.25
N LYS A 819 -26.18 -8.46 -28.25
CA LYS A 819 -27.34 -9.35 -28.43
C LYS A 819 -28.25 -8.86 -29.55
N TRP A 820 -28.72 -7.62 -29.45
CA TRP A 820 -29.68 -7.07 -30.41
C TRP A 820 -29.06 -6.83 -31.80
N LYS A 821 -27.79 -6.42 -31.89
CA LYS A 821 -27.07 -6.30 -33.18
C LYS A 821 -26.89 -7.65 -33.87
N VAL A 822 -26.57 -8.70 -33.12
CA VAL A 822 -26.42 -10.06 -33.64
C VAL A 822 -27.76 -10.59 -34.16
N LEU A 823 -28.84 -10.44 -33.38
CA LEU A 823 -30.19 -10.84 -33.78
C LEU A 823 -30.66 -10.10 -35.04
N GLU A 824 -30.45 -8.78 -35.11
CA GLU A 824 -30.80 -7.97 -36.28
C GLU A 824 -30.01 -8.42 -37.52
N SER A 825 -28.70 -8.61 -37.36
CA SER A 825 -27.82 -9.07 -38.45
C SER A 825 -28.20 -10.46 -38.94
N PHE A 826 -28.59 -11.37 -38.05
CA PHE A 826 -29.02 -12.72 -38.40
C PHE A 826 -30.32 -12.71 -39.19
N CYS A 827 -31.33 -11.96 -38.72
CA CYS A 827 -32.61 -11.82 -39.40
C CYS A 827 -32.44 -11.17 -40.79
N LYS A 828 -31.63 -10.12 -40.90
CA LYS A 828 -31.31 -9.48 -42.20
C LYS A 828 -30.62 -10.43 -43.17
N GLN A 829 -29.68 -11.25 -42.69
CA GLN A 829 -28.95 -12.19 -43.54
C GLN A 829 -29.86 -13.30 -44.08
N ARG A 830 -30.78 -13.81 -43.27
CA ARG A 830 -31.72 -14.88 -43.64
C ARG A 830 -33.05 -14.38 -44.21
N ARG A 831 -33.25 -13.05 -44.31
CA ARG A 831 -34.48 -12.39 -44.79
C ARG A 831 -35.72 -12.72 -43.93
N LEU A 832 -35.53 -12.88 -42.62
CA LEU A 832 -36.58 -13.15 -41.64
C LEU A 832 -37.30 -11.84 -41.23
N PRO A 833 -38.57 -11.91 -40.77
CA PRO A 833 -39.32 -10.73 -40.33
C PRO A 833 -38.67 -10.08 -39.09
N TRP A 834 -38.57 -8.74 -39.10
CA TRP A 834 -37.97 -7.96 -38.00
C TRP A 834 -38.93 -6.85 -37.53
N ASN A 835 -39.65 -7.11 -36.43
CA ASN A 835 -40.60 -6.16 -35.87
C ASN A 835 -39.91 -5.17 -34.91
N ASN A 836 -39.66 -3.95 -35.39
CA ASN A 836 -39.03 -2.88 -34.61
C ASN A 836 -39.79 -2.50 -33.33
N THR A 837 -41.13 -2.63 -33.29
CA THR A 837 -41.92 -2.29 -32.08
C THR A 837 -41.79 -3.35 -31.00
N LEU A 838 -41.90 -4.64 -31.36
CA LEU A 838 -41.69 -5.77 -30.45
C LEU A 838 -40.26 -5.79 -29.90
N VAL A 839 -39.26 -5.58 -30.77
CA VAL A 839 -37.84 -5.53 -30.38
C VAL A 839 -37.58 -4.40 -29.37
N ARG A 840 -38.18 -3.22 -29.55
CA ARG A 840 -38.06 -2.12 -28.57
C ARG A 840 -38.63 -2.51 -27.21
N GLN A 841 -39.82 -3.12 -27.17
CA GLN A 841 -40.44 -3.58 -25.92
C GLN A 841 -39.61 -4.66 -25.22
N LEU A 842 -39.11 -5.64 -25.97
CA LEU A 842 -38.25 -6.70 -25.42
C LEU A 842 -36.92 -6.14 -24.91
N ARG A 843 -36.31 -5.20 -25.65
CA ARG A 843 -35.08 -4.53 -25.21
C ARG A 843 -35.30 -3.73 -23.92
N GLN A 844 -36.43 -3.05 -23.80
CA GLN A 844 -36.77 -2.32 -22.57
C GLN A 844 -36.92 -3.27 -21.37
N ARG A 845 -37.61 -4.41 -21.54
CA ARG A 845 -37.70 -5.43 -20.49
C ARG A 845 -36.34 -6.00 -20.10
N ASP A 846 -35.46 -6.24 -21.07
CA ASP A 846 -34.09 -6.68 -20.78
C ASP A 846 -33.32 -5.61 -19.98
N GLN A 847 -33.47 -4.32 -20.33
CA GLN A 847 -32.85 -3.22 -19.58
C GLN A 847 -33.35 -3.14 -18.13
N GLU A 848 -34.66 -3.25 -17.92
CA GLU A 848 -35.27 -3.26 -16.59
C GLU A 848 -34.77 -4.44 -15.76
N LEU A 849 -34.73 -5.66 -16.33
CA LEU A 849 -34.22 -6.85 -15.65
C LEU A 849 -32.74 -6.70 -15.24
N LEU A 850 -31.89 -6.22 -16.16
CA LEU A 850 -30.47 -6.03 -15.89
C LEU A 850 -30.22 -4.91 -14.87
N GLN A 851 -31.07 -3.88 -14.84
CA GLN A 851 -31.03 -2.83 -13.83
C GLN A 851 -31.41 -3.39 -12.45
N THR A 852 -32.46 -4.21 -12.34
CA THR A 852 -32.83 -4.87 -11.07
C THR A 852 -31.69 -5.71 -10.51
N LEU A 853 -31.00 -6.48 -11.35
CA LEU A 853 -29.84 -7.29 -10.92
C LEU A 853 -28.71 -6.42 -10.34
N TYR A 854 -28.49 -5.23 -10.90
CA TYR A 854 -27.51 -4.28 -10.37
C TYR A 854 -27.98 -3.66 -9.06
N ASP A 855 -29.23 -3.22 -9.00
CA ASP A 855 -29.82 -2.58 -7.82
C ASP A 855 -29.90 -3.53 -6.62
N GLU A 856 -30.18 -4.82 -6.84
CA GLU A 856 -30.16 -5.87 -5.80
C GLU A 856 -28.78 -5.98 -5.11
N ARG A 857 -27.68 -5.91 -5.88
CA ARG A 857 -26.31 -5.96 -5.33
C ARG A 857 -25.95 -4.72 -4.54
N ARG A 858 -26.35 -3.56 -5.05
CA ARG A 858 -26.22 -2.28 -4.34
C ARG A 858 -27.03 -2.29 -3.04
N HIS A 859 -28.24 -2.85 -3.07
CA HIS A 859 -29.08 -2.99 -1.87
C HIS A 859 -28.43 -3.90 -0.82
N LYS A 860 -27.82 -5.02 -1.22
CA LYS A 860 -27.05 -5.87 -0.30
C LYS A 860 -25.90 -5.14 0.37
N LEU A 861 -25.13 -4.35 -0.38
CA LEU A 861 -24.11 -3.48 0.22
C LEU A 861 -24.73 -2.57 1.28
N LYS A 862 -25.86 -1.92 0.96
CA LYS A 862 -26.56 -1.03 1.89
C LYS A 862 -26.97 -1.76 3.17
N THR A 863 -27.55 -2.96 3.07
CA THR A 863 -27.93 -3.79 4.22
C THR A 863 -26.72 -4.11 5.11
N ILE A 864 -25.56 -4.40 4.53
CA ILE A 864 -24.33 -4.66 5.29
C ILE A 864 -23.90 -3.42 6.08
N PHE A 865 -23.95 -2.23 5.47
CA PHE A 865 -23.63 -0.97 6.16
C PHE A 865 -24.63 -0.68 7.29
N GLU A 866 -25.94 -0.88 7.05
CA GLU A 866 -27.01 -0.70 8.04
C GLU A 866 -26.87 -1.67 9.24
N GLN A 867 -26.50 -2.93 9.01
CA GLN A 867 -26.28 -3.92 10.06
C GLN A 867 -25.05 -3.63 10.94
N ASN A 868 -24.12 -2.82 10.45
CA ASN A 868 -22.92 -2.41 11.17
C ASN A 868 -23.01 -0.96 11.68
N ASP A 869 -24.22 -0.36 11.71
CA ASP A 869 -24.48 1.00 12.18
C ASP A 869 -23.72 2.11 11.45
N ILE A 870 -23.33 1.89 10.18
CA ILE A 870 -22.61 2.87 9.36
C ILE A 870 -23.61 3.54 8.40
N GLN A 871 -24.22 4.64 8.85
CA GLN A 871 -25.22 5.37 8.05
C GLN A 871 -24.74 6.74 7.55
N THR A 872 -23.75 7.33 8.22
CA THR A 872 -23.25 8.69 7.93
C THR A 872 -21.76 8.69 7.62
N LEU A 873 -21.31 9.75 6.93
CA LEU A 873 -19.90 9.97 6.61
C LEU A 873 -19.01 10.07 7.87
N GLU A 874 -19.57 10.56 9.00
CA GLU A 874 -18.85 10.67 10.27
C GLU A 874 -18.47 9.31 10.87
N VAL A 875 -19.32 8.30 10.70
CA VAL A 875 -19.04 6.94 11.20
C VAL A 875 -17.99 6.23 10.35
N LEU A 876 -17.78 6.65 9.09
CA LEU A 876 -16.81 6.02 8.19
C LEU A 876 -15.36 6.11 8.69
N GLN A 877 -15.03 7.12 9.51
CA GLN A 877 -13.69 7.28 10.08
C GLN A 877 -13.28 6.12 11.00
N ILE A 878 -14.26 5.47 11.65
CA ILE A 878 -14.07 4.31 12.51
C ILE A 878 -14.54 3.00 11.84
N ALA A 879 -14.94 3.05 10.57
CA ALA A 879 -15.44 1.86 9.87
C ALA A 879 -14.41 0.73 9.77
N ASN A 880 -13.11 1.03 9.70
CA ASN A 880 -12.04 0.01 9.74
C ASN A 880 -12.00 -0.75 11.08
N ILE A 881 -12.54 -0.18 12.16
CA ILE A 881 -12.62 -0.81 13.49
C ILE A 881 -13.94 -1.58 13.63
N ILE A 882 -15.03 -1.02 13.09
CA ILE A 882 -16.37 -1.61 13.15
C ILE A 882 -16.49 -2.82 12.23
N ILE A 883 -16.06 -2.67 10.97
CA ILE A 883 -16.19 -3.70 9.94
C ILE A 883 -15.15 -4.79 10.20
N LYS A 884 -15.66 -5.96 10.56
CA LYS A 884 -14.87 -7.18 10.71
C LYS A 884 -14.39 -7.69 9.35
N GLU A 885 -13.30 -8.45 9.37
CA GLU A 885 -12.64 -8.94 8.15
C GLU A 885 -13.55 -9.83 7.26
N ASP A 886 -14.45 -10.60 7.87
CA ASP A 886 -15.44 -11.41 7.16
C ASP A 886 -16.41 -10.55 6.33
N THR A 887 -16.86 -9.45 6.92
CA THR A 887 -17.73 -8.45 6.30
C THR A 887 -16.99 -7.68 5.21
N LEU A 888 -15.71 -7.36 5.43
CA LEU A 888 -14.86 -6.74 4.41
C LEU A 888 -14.73 -7.63 3.17
N ALA A 889 -14.56 -8.94 3.34
CA ALA A 889 -14.52 -9.89 2.23
C ALA A 889 -15.82 -9.90 1.40
N SER A 890 -16.99 -9.77 2.07
CA SER A 890 -18.29 -9.61 1.39
C SER A 890 -18.37 -8.30 0.60
N LEU A 891 -17.90 -7.19 1.19
CA LEU A 891 -17.84 -5.89 0.51
C LEU A 891 -16.93 -5.93 -0.72
N GLU A 892 -15.78 -6.61 -0.65
CA GLU A 892 -14.88 -6.78 -1.81
C GLU A 892 -15.56 -7.56 -2.94
N HIS A 893 -16.25 -8.66 -2.62
CA HIS A 893 -16.93 -9.49 -3.62
C HIS A 893 -18.05 -8.73 -4.34
N LEU A 894 -18.94 -8.08 -3.59
CA LEU A 894 -20.05 -7.32 -4.17
C LEU A 894 -19.56 -6.15 -5.03
N GLN A 895 -18.54 -5.43 -4.58
CA GLN A 895 -17.93 -4.36 -5.38
C GLN A 895 -17.27 -4.88 -6.66
N LEU A 896 -16.63 -6.05 -6.61
CA LEU A 896 -16.07 -6.68 -7.81
C LEU A 896 -17.16 -6.96 -8.85
N GLU A 897 -18.31 -7.52 -8.44
CA GLU A 897 -19.45 -7.74 -9.35
C GLU A 897 -19.98 -6.42 -9.93
N LEU A 898 -20.18 -5.40 -9.09
CA LEU A 898 -20.67 -4.09 -9.52
C LEU A 898 -19.71 -3.42 -10.53
N CYS A 899 -18.40 -3.50 -10.27
CA CYS A 899 -17.38 -3.00 -11.18
C CYS A 899 -17.41 -3.71 -12.54
N GLU A 900 -17.64 -5.03 -12.57
CA GLU A 900 -17.75 -5.80 -13.81
C GLU A 900 -18.98 -5.43 -14.62
N ILE A 901 -20.13 -5.24 -13.94
CA ILE A 901 -21.38 -4.78 -14.54
C ILE A 901 -21.18 -3.39 -15.18
N LEU A 902 -20.65 -2.43 -14.41
CA LEU A 902 -20.40 -1.07 -14.88
C LEU A 902 -19.37 -1.01 -16.00
N THR A 903 -18.37 -1.91 -15.99
CA THR A 903 -17.40 -2.04 -17.08
C THR A 903 -18.06 -2.57 -18.34
N ALA A 904 -18.98 -3.53 -18.21
CA ALA A 904 -19.65 -4.16 -19.34
C ALA A 904 -20.59 -3.22 -20.10
N VAL A 905 -21.29 -2.33 -19.38
CA VAL A 905 -22.18 -1.32 -19.99
C VAL A 905 -21.44 -0.07 -20.46
N GLY A 906 -20.11 -0.01 -20.26
CA GLY A 906 -19.28 1.13 -20.68
C GLY A 906 -19.32 2.33 -19.74
N TYR A 907 -19.93 2.19 -18.55
CA TYR A 907 -19.88 3.21 -17.50
C TYR A 907 -18.46 3.35 -16.96
N PHE A 908 -17.82 2.23 -16.62
CA PHE A 908 -16.42 2.21 -16.24
C PHE A 908 -15.55 1.88 -17.45
N GLY A 909 -14.63 2.77 -17.76
CA GLY A 909 -13.65 2.59 -18.83
C GLY A 909 -12.22 2.44 -18.30
N ASP A 910 -11.27 2.58 -19.22
CA ASP A 910 -9.86 2.63 -18.89
C ASP A 910 -9.50 3.95 -18.17
N SER A 911 -9.34 3.86 -16.85
CA SER A 911 -8.94 4.96 -15.97
C SER A 911 -7.42 5.02 -15.72
N PHE A 912 -6.60 4.30 -16.49
CA PHE A 912 -5.14 4.21 -16.27
C PHE A 912 -4.43 5.57 -16.26
N HIS A 913 -4.97 6.56 -16.96
CA HIS A 913 -4.48 7.93 -16.93
C HIS A 913 -4.55 8.57 -15.53
N CYS A 914 -5.65 8.36 -14.78
CA CYS A 914 -5.80 8.90 -13.43
C CYS A 914 -4.73 8.32 -12.47
N VAL A 915 -4.36 7.06 -12.68
CA VAL A 915 -3.31 6.38 -11.89
C VAL A 915 -1.93 6.93 -12.23
N LYS A 916 -1.66 7.27 -13.49
CA LYS A 916 -0.40 7.94 -13.89
C LYS A 916 -0.21 9.30 -13.23
N GLN A 917 -1.31 9.99 -12.96
CA GLN A 917 -1.31 11.30 -12.33
C GLN A 917 -1.25 11.23 -10.78
N ARG A 918 -1.12 10.02 -10.20
CA ARG A 918 -0.97 9.79 -8.75
C ARG A 918 -2.10 10.42 -7.92
N ILE A 919 -3.32 10.43 -8.46
CA ILE A 919 -4.49 10.93 -7.76
C ILE A 919 -4.78 10.00 -6.58
N PRO A 920 -5.04 10.51 -5.36
CA PRO A 920 -5.11 9.68 -4.17
C PRO A 920 -6.43 8.90 -4.00
N MET A 921 -6.89 8.27 -5.08
CA MET A 921 -8.08 7.43 -5.14
C MET A 921 -7.97 6.42 -6.29
N ILE A 922 -8.83 5.41 -6.28
CA ILE A 922 -8.89 4.40 -7.32
C ILE A 922 -10.34 4.06 -7.68
N GLN A 923 -10.60 3.91 -8.97
CA GLN A 923 -11.93 3.60 -9.49
C GLN A 923 -11.88 2.84 -10.82
N GLY A 924 -13.05 2.57 -11.39
CA GLY A 924 -13.18 2.01 -12.74
C GLY A 924 -12.53 0.63 -12.90
N LYS A 925 -11.96 0.37 -14.08
CA LYS A 925 -11.24 -0.88 -14.37
C LYS A 925 -10.02 -1.09 -13.45
N ASN A 926 -9.40 -0.01 -12.97
CA ASN A 926 -8.24 -0.13 -12.06
C ASN A 926 -8.68 -0.58 -10.66
N PHE A 927 -9.79 -0.06 -10.14
CA PHE A 927 -10.33 -0.53 -8.86
C PHE A 927 -10.82 -1.98 -8.96
N ARG A 928 -11.48 -2.33 -10.07
CA ARG A 928 -11.80 -3.72 -10.40
C ARG A 928 -10.56 -4.61 -10.34
N ASN A 929 -9.47 -4.18 -10.98
CA ASN A 929 -8.22 -4.92 -10.99
C ASN A 929 -7.55 -4.97 -9.61
N LEU A 930 -7.70 -3.94 -8.77
CA LEU A 930 -7.26 -3.97 -7.38
C LEU A 930 -8.01 -5.03 -6.57
N LEU A 931 -9.32 -5.17 -6.75
CA LEU A 931 -10.13 -6.17 -6.06
C LEU A 931 -9.85 -7.59 -6.58
N ALA A 932 -9.66 -7.74 -7.89
CA ALA A 932 -9.43 -9.03 -8.55
C ALA A 932 -7.98 -9.52 -8.52
N HIS A 933 -7.02 -8.65 -8.21
CA HIS A 933 -5.59 -8.93 -8.19
C HIS A 933 -4.94 -8.41 -6.91
N ASP A 934 -3.61 -8.42 -6.85
CA ASP A 934 -2.91 -7.93 -5.67
C ASP A 934 -2.92 -6.40 -5.57
N SER A 935 -3.22 -5.90 -4.37
CA SER A 935 -3.41 -4.48 -4.11
C SER A 935 -2.11 -3.71 -3.89
N LEU A 936 -0.97 -4.41 -3.68
CA LEU A 936 0.30 -3.80 -3.26
C LEU A 936 0.76 -2.67 -4.17
N SER A 937 0.84 -2.90 -5.48
CA SER A 937 1.27 -1.86 -6.42
C SER A 937 0.23 -0.75 -6.57
N TYR A 938 -1.07 -1.07 -6.53
CA TYR A 938 -2.11 -0.04 -6.63
C TYR A 938 -2.16 0.86 -5.39
N ASN A 939 -1.87 0.31 -4.22
CA ASN A 939 -1.74 1.07 -2.97
C ASN A 939 -0.62 2.11 -3.09
N MET A 940 0.52 1.74 -3.67
CA MET A 940 1.60 2.69 -3.93
C MET A 940 1.30 3.67 -5.07
N LEU A 941 0.58 3.25 -6.11
CA LEU A 941 0.25 4.16 -7.22
C LEU A 941 -0.73 5.26 -6.81
N THR A 942 -1.57 5.00 -5.80
CA THR A 942 -2.69 5.87 -5.45
C THR A 942 -2.63 6.41 -4.02
N ASP A 943 -1.66 6.04 -3.18
CA ASP A 943 -1.51 6.57 -1.81
C ASP A 943 -2.79 6.58 -0.95
N SER A 944 -3.80 5.78 -1.33
CA SER A 944 -5.18 5.89 -0.85
C SER A 944 -5.43 5.10 0.43
N GLY A 945 -4.46 4.28 0.86
CA GLY A 945 -4.53 3.44 2.07
C GLY A 945 -5.68 2.43 2.02
N ASP A 946 -5.94 1.74 3.13
CA ASP A 946 -6.93 0.65 3.16
C ASP A 946 -8.39 1.11 3.22
N ALA A 947 -8.63 2.35 3.65
CA ALA A 947 -9.97 2.96 3.69
C ALA A 947 -10.68 3.00 2.32
N LYS A 948 -9.93 2.94 1.21
CA LYS A 948 -10.46 2.97 -0.16
C LYS A 948 -11.52 1.90 -0.44
N THR A 949 -11.42 0.72 0.16
CA THR A 949 -12.37 -0.39 -0.09
C THR A 949 -13.73 -0.09 0.52
N ILE A 950 -13.75 0.45 1.74
CA ILE A 950 -14.97 0.85 2.44
C ILE A 950 -15.55 2.12 1.80
N LEU A 951 -14.71 3.09 1.46
CA LEU A 951 -15.12 4.34 0.80
C LEU A 951 -15.80 4.10 -0.55
N ASN A 952 -15.21 3.26 -1.41
CA ASN A 952 -15.84 2.92 -2.68
C ASN A 952 -17.17 2.19 -2.47
N ALA A 953 -17.24 1.27 -1.49
CA ALA A 953 -18.49 0.58 -1.17
C ALA A 953 -19.58 1.56 -0.73
N TYR A 954 -19.22 2.55 0.09
CA TYR A 954 -20.13 3.62 0.50
C TYR A 954 -20.59 4.46 -0.70
N ILE A 955 -19.70 4.81 -1.62
CA ILE A 955 -20.04 5.54 -2.85
C ILE A 955 -21.02 4.74 -3.72
N PHE A 956 -20.80 3.42 -3.86
CA PHE A 956 -21.76 2.55 -4.56
C PHE A 956 -23.14 2.61 -3.90
N VAL A 957 -23.22 2.56 -2.57
CA VAL A 957 -24.47 2.61 -1.82
C VAL A 957 -25.22 3.93 -1.96
N HIS A 958 -24.50 5.06 -2.05
CA HIS A 958 -25.11 6.39 -2.06
C HIS A 958 -25.25 7.02 -3.46
N THR A 959 -24.60 6.46 -4.48
CA THR A 959 -24.68 6.97 -5.87
C THR A 959 -25.64 6.12 -6.70
N GLU A 960 -26.67 6.72 -7.28
CA GLU A 960 -27.58 6.03 -8.19
C GLU A 960 -27.02 5.98 -9.62
N VAL A 961 -27.06 4.81 -10.24
CA VAL A 961 -26.58 4.60 -11.62
C VAL A 961 -27.66 3.94 -12.48
N ARG A 962 -28.00 4.60 -13.59
CA ARG A 962 -28.83 4.04 -14.67
C ARG A 962 -27.92 3.41 -15.72
N LEU A 963 -27.98 2.08 -15.87
CA LEU A 963 -26.99 1.32 -16.64
C LEU A 963 -26.96 1.65 -18.15
N PHE A 964 -28.10 2.00 -18.75
CA PHE A 964 -28.25 2.08 -20.21
C PHE A 964 -28.54 3.50 -20.74
N GLU A 965 -28.34 4.53 -19.92
CA GLU A 965 -28.49 5.93 -20.33
C GLU A 965 -27.21 6.46 -20.98
N SER A 966 -27.37 7.25 -22.05
CA SER A 966 -26.24 7.88 -22.73
C SER A 966 -25.71 9.06 -21.91
N ARG A 967 -24.41 9.08 -21.59
CA ARG A 967 -23.76 10.18 -20.90
C ARG A 967 -22.92 11.04 -21.85
N PRO A 968 -22.96 12.38 -21.71
CA PRO A 968 -21.97 13.23 -22.35
C PRO A 968 -20.59 12.94 -21.73
N GLN A 969 -19.61 12.59 -22.57
CA GLN A 969 -18.20 12.50 -22.18
C GLN A 969 -17.55 13.84 -22.49
N ASP A 970 -17.56 14.75 -21.52
CA ASP A 970 -16.79 15.98 -21.64
C ASP A 970 -15.32 15.67 -21.28
N PRO A 971 -14.34 15.93 -22.16
CA PRO A 971 -12.94 15.74 -21.81
C PRO A 971 -12.53 16.71 -20.70
N ILE A 972 -11.99 16.18 -19.59
CA ILE A 972 -11.63 16.98 -18.40
C ILE A 972 -10.10 17.17 -18.34
N GLU A 973 -9.56 18.31 -18.77
CA GLU A 973 -8.12 18.55 -18.57
C GLU A 973 -7.80 18.88 -17.11
N LEU A 974 -7.23 17.93 -16.35
CA LEU A 974 -6.85 18.16 -14.96
C LEU A 974 -5.46 18.81 -14.86
N HIS A 975 -5.36 19.91 -14.11
CA HIS A 975 -4.07 20.52 -13.77
C HIS A 975 -3.57 19.98 -12.42
N LEU A 976 -2.57 19.10 -12.46
CA LEU A 976 -2.04 18.39 -11.30
C LEU A 976 -0.54 18.67 -11.12
N PRO A 977 0.01 18.52 -9.88
CA PRO A 977 1.41 18.77 -9.62
C PRO A 977 2.34 17.93 -10.48
N SER A 978 3.39 18.55 -11.01
CA SER A 978 4.43 17.85 -11.76
C SER A 978 5.45 17.17 -10.84
N LEU A 979 6.25 16.27 -11.41
CA LEU A 979 7.38 15.68 -10.68
C LEU A 979 8.41 16.74 -10.25
N ALA A 980 8.58 17.81 -11.04
CA ALA A 980 9.44 18.93 -10.69
C ALA A 980 8.91 19.67 -9.45
N ASP A 981 7.59 19.83 -9.33
CA ASP A 981 6.97 20.41 -8.14
C ASP A 981 7.25 19.57 -6.90
N MET A 982 7.09 18.24 -7.00
CA MET A 982 7.40 17.33 -5.89
C MET A 982 8.88 17.40 -5.48
N TYR A 983 9.81 17.50 -6.43
CA TYR A 983 11.24 17.67 -6.10
C TYR A 983 11.55 19.01 -5.45
N ARG A 984 10.94 20.09 -5.95
CA ARG A 984 11.05 21.41 -5.35
C ARG A 984 10.57 21.39 -3.89
N TRP A 985 9.40 20.81 -3.61
CA TRP A 985 8.86 20.76 -2.23
C TRP A 985 9.77 20.01 -1.24
N LEU A 986 10.47 18.98 -1.69
CA LEU A 986 11.47 18.29 -0.86
C LEU A 986 12.72 19.13 -0.63
N GLU A 987 13.21 19.78 -1.69
CA GLU A 987 14.39 20.63 -1.60
C GLU A 987 14.11 21.82 -0.68
N GLU A 988 12.91 22.40 -0.73
CA GLU A 988 12.43 23.40 0.20
C GLU A 988 12.50 22.90 1.66
N GLN A 989 11.97 21.69 1.95
CA GLN A 989 12.07 21.10 3.29
C GLN A 989 13.51 20.87 3.74
N GLN A 990 14.39 20.45 2.83
CA GLN A 990 15.81 20.21 3.16
C GLN A 990 16.58 21.50 3.38
N GLN A 991 16.32 22.53 2.58
CA GLN A 991 16.92 23.84 2.76
C GLN A 991 16.49 24.45 4.09
N LEU A 992 15.22 24.28 4.46
CA LEU A 992 14.72 24.65 5.78
C LEU A 992 15.45 23.89 6.89
N LEU A 993 15.60 22.56 6.78
CA LEU A 993 16.34 21.76 7.77
C LEU A 993 17.79 22.20 7.89
N ALA A 994 18.48 22.40 6.76
CA ALA A 994 19.87 22.84 6.74
C ALA A 994 20.04 24.25 7.32
N SER A 995 19.06 25.14 7.10
CA SER A 995 19.07 26.50 7.65
C SER A 995 18.87 26.49 9.17
N PHE A 996 18.00 25.60 9.66
CA PHE A 996 17.81 25.36 11.09
C PHE A 996 19.08 24.79 11.74
N GLN A 997 19.69 23.76 11.14
CA GLN A 997 20.94 23.16 11.62
C GLN A 997 22.12 24.14 11.64
N CYS A 998 22.15 25.13 10.72
CA CYS A 998 23.19 26.16 10.65
C CYS A 998 22.90 27.42 11.48
N ASN A 999 21.74 27.51 12.16
CA ASN A 999 21.30 28.66 12.96
C ASN A 999 21.31 30.01 12.19
N ASP A 1000 21.03 29.99 10.88
CA ASP A 1000 21.07 31.17 10.01
C ASP A 1000 19.72 31.92 9.99
N VAL A 1001 19.52 32.77 10.99
CA VAL A 1001 18.28 33.56 11.23
C VAL A 1001 17.94 34.51 10.06
N ARG A 1002 18.92 34.94 9.26
CA ARG A 1002 18.69 35.83 8.11
C ARG A 1002 18.13 35.07 6.91
N ARG A 1003 18.66 33.88 6.61
CA ARG A 1003 18.09 33.00 5.57
C ARG A 1003 16.72 32.46 5.95
N LEU A 1004 16.46 32.26 7.24
CA LEU A 1004 15.13 32.01 7.76
C LEU A 1004 14.20 33.20 7.37
N ARG A 1005 14.48 34.43 7.82
CA ARG A 1005 13.65 35.62 7.50
C ARG A 1005 13.48 35.94 6.01
N ASP A 1006 14.51 35.76 5.19
CA ASP A 1006 14.48 36.10 3.75
C ASP A 1006 13.83 35.01 2.88
N SER A 1007 13.62 33.82 3.44
CA SER A 1007 12.91 32.78 2.73
C SER A 1007 11.40 33.04 2.78
N THR A 1008 10.76 33.14 1.62
CA THR A 1008 9.29 33.00 1.49
C THR A 1008 8.78 31.62 1.97
N LEU A 1009 9.65 30.80 2.56
CA LEU A 1009 9.46 29.41 3.00
C LEU A 1009 9.00 29.30 4.46
N LEU A 1010 9.09 30.38 5.25
CA LEU A 1010 8.64 30.39 6.65
C LEU A 1010 7.14 30.54 6.83
N GLU A 1011 6.41 31.04 5.84
CA GLU A 1011 4.93 31.09 5.87
C GLU A 1011 4.30 29.68 5.91
N ASP A 1012 5.04 28.63 5.56
CA ASP A 1012 4.48 27.28 5.42
C ASP A 1012 4.94 26.27 6.49
N ASN A 1013 6.08 26.39 7.21
CA ASN A 1013 6.73 25.20 7.80
C ASN A 1013 7.60 25.38 9.09
N LEU A 1014 7.02 25.59 10.28
CA LEU A 1014 7.74 25.38 11.57
C LEU A 1014 7.50 23.98 12.17
N GLN A 1015 6.25 23.49 12.14
CA GLN A 1015 5.87 22.16 12.65
C GLN A 1015 6.49 21.01 11.81
N ASP A 1016 6.60 21.21 10.49
CA ASP A 1016 7.19 20.26 9.53
C ASP A 1016 8.68 19.99 9.80
N LEU A 1017 9.40 20.96 10.39
CA LEU A 1017 10.81 20.86 10.74
C LEU A 1017 11.04 19.99 11.99
N LEU A 1018 10.19 20.16 13.00
CA LEU A 1018 10.21 19.36 14.23
C LEU A 1018 9.91 17.89 13.94
N ASN A 1019 8.98 17.60 13.02
CA ASN A 1019 8.71 16.23 12.58
C ASN A 1019 9.86 15.60 11.75
N PHE A 1020 10.78 16.40 11.21
CA PHE A 1020 11.82 15.95 10.26
C PHE A 1020 13.21 15.77 10.90
N THR A 1021 13.53 16.50 11.97
CA THR A 1021 14.75 16.28 12.77
C THR A 1021 14.81 14.90 13.41
N ASP A 1022 13.68 14.21 13.50
CA ASP A 1022 13.53 12.89 14.08
C ASP A 1022 13.65 11.72 13.07
N ALA A 1023 13.91 12.03 11.80
CA ALA A 1023 13.91 11.05 10.72
C ALA A 1023 15.32 10.57 10.28
N PHE A 1024 16.40 11.05 10.91
CA PHE A 1024 17.76 10.90 10.37
C PHE A 1024 18.59 9.67 10.79
N GLU A 1025 18.11 8.82 11.70
CA GLU A 1025 18.73 7.49 11.95
C GLU A 1025 17.62 6.47 12.24
N GLU A 1026 17.66 5.30 11.58
CA GLU A 1026 16.69 4.17 11.60
C GLU A 1026 15.50 4.27 12.59
N PRO A 1027 14.25 3.99 12.15
CA PRO A 1027 13.01 4.60 12.66
C PRO A 1027 12.93 4.63 14.18
N LYS A 1028 13.59 5.63 14.77
CA LYS A 1028 13.24 6.17 16.07
C LYS A 1028 12.21 7.25 15.77
N THR A 1029 11.01 6.78 15.46
CA THR A 1029 9.76 7.52 15.61
C THR A 1029 9.92 8.71 16.57
N VAL A 1030 9.97 9.91 16.02
CA VAL A 1030 9.02 10.94 16.48
C VAL A 1030 7.79 10.80 15.63
N VAL A 1031 7.09 9.75 16.01
CA VAL A 1031 5.70 9.99 16.31
C VAL A 1031 5.76 10.63 17.70
N TYR A 1032 4.82 11.51 18.01
CA TYR A 1032 4.11 11.34 19.28
C TYR A 1032 3.62 9.90 19.34
N ALA A 1033 4.54 8.95 19.57
CA ALA A 1033 4.23 7.55 19.59
C ALA A 1033 3.21 7.41 20.69
N ALA A 1034 2.23 6.56 20.44
CA ALA A 1034 1.17 6.19 21.36
C ALA A 1034 1.69 5.53 22.67
N GLU A 1035 2.90 5.87 23.12
CA GLU A 1035 3.65 5.32 24.25
C GLU A 1035 4.45 6.40 25.03
N GLY A 1036 4.11 7.69 24.94
CA GLY A 1036 4.50 8.68 25.98
C GLY A 1036 5.99 8.97 26.25
N LYS A 1037 6.99 8.40 25.56
CA LYS A 1037 8.44 8.63 25.80
C LYS A 1037 8.94 9.96 25.24
N THR A 1038 9.80 10.67 25.99
CA THR A 1038 10.44 11.96 25.63
C THR A 1038 11.78 11.79 24.89
N VAL A 1039 12.17 12.79 24.07
CA VAL A 1039 13.43 12.80 23.26
C VAL A 1039 14.68 12.64 24.13
N LEU A 1040 14.74 13.35 25.26
CA LEU A 1040 15.86 13.27 26.20
C LEU A 1040 15.99 11.86 26.83
N GLY A 1041 14.86 11.14 27.01
CA GLY A 1041 14.83 9.78 27.57
C GLY A 1041 15.44 8.74 26.64
N LYS A 1042 15.14 8.82 25.34
CA LYS A 1042 15.74 7.95 24.31
C LYS A 1042 17.25 8.18 24.14
N ILE A 1043 17.76 9.38 24.44
CA ILE A 1043 19.17 9.76 24.32
C ILE A 1043 19.99 9.22 25.50
N VAL A 1044 19.42 9.27 26.71
CA VAL A 1044 20.04 8.66 27.91
C VAL A 1044 20.07 7.13 27.82
N GLU A 1045 19.02 6.49 27.28
CA GLU A 1045 18.99 5.04 27.01
C GLU A 1045 19.98 4.60 25.91
N ALA A 1046 20.32 5.50 24.98
CA ALA A 1046 21.20 5.22 23.83
C ALA A 1046 22.69 5.57 24.07
N HIS A 1047 23.08 5.94 25.29
CA HIS A 1047 24.46 6.26 25.69
C HIS A 1047 25.11 7.45 24.96
N PHE A 1048 24.37 8.55 24.76
CA PHE A 1048 24.97 9.82 24.31
C PHE A 1048 25.75 10.54 25.43
N ASP A 1049 26.60 11.50 25.06
CA ASP A 1049 27.49 12.23 25.98
C ASP A 1049 26.81 13.38 26.76
N LEU A 1050 27.48 13.83 27.83
CA LEU A 1050 27.01 14.91 28.70
C LEU A 1050 26.73 16.21 27.94
N GLU A 1051 27.53 16.53 26.91
CA GLU A 1051 27.38 17.74 26.10
C GLU A 1051 26.05 17.74 25.33
N THR A 1052 25.61 16.59 24.80
CA THR A 1052 24.30 16.46 24.13
C THR A 1052 23.14 16.63 25.12
N VAL A 1053 23.26 16.06 26.33
CA VAL A 1053 22.25 16.22 27.39
C VAL A 1053 22.16 17.68 27.84
N GLN A 1054 23.29 18.37 27.99
CA GLN A 1054 23.35 19.79 28.35
C GLN A 1054 22.68 20.68 27.30
N LEU A 1055 23.01 20.47 26.03
CA LEU A 1055 22.46 21.23 24.91
C LEU A 1055 20.92 21.15 24.86
N LEU A 1056 20.34 19.96 25.04
CA LEU A 1056 18.90 19.77 24.99
C LEU A 1056 18.15 20.39 26.16
N VAL A 1057 18.74 20.35 27.37
CA VAL A 1057 18.17 21.03 28.55
C VAL A 1057 18.26 22.55 28.41
N GLN A 1058 19.33 23.06 27.79
CA GLN A 1058 19.46 24.46 27.41
C GLN A 1058 18.40 24.88 26.37
N HIS A 1059 17.99 23.97 25.49
CA HIS A 1059 16.90 24.16 24.52
C HIS A 1059 15.50 23.77 25.03
N GLY A 1060 15.31 23.65 26.36
CA GLY A 1060 13.97 23.54 26.96
C GLY A 1060 13.44 22.12 27.19
N ALA A 1061 14.27 21.07 27.01
CA ALA A 1061 13.87 19.72 27.38
C ALA A 1061 13.69 19.59 28.91
N ASN A 1062 12.50 19.15 29.34
CA ASN A 1062 12.19 18.96 30.76
C ASN A 1062 12.52 17.51 31.22
N PRO A 1063 13.53 17.29 32.08
CA PRO A 1063 13.96 15.98 32.56
C PRO A 1063 12.99 15.27 33.51
N LEU A 1064 11.95 15.96 34.01
CA LEU A 1064 10.96 15.41 34.94
C LEU A 1064 9.74 14.80 34.24
N LEU A 1065 9.65 14.93 32.92
CA LEU A 1065 8.58 14.31 32.14
C LEU A 1065 8.78 12.79 32.10
N ALA A 1066 7.76 12.08 32.59
CA ALA A 1066 7.71 10.63 32.65
C ALA A 1066 7.16 10.03 31.35
N ASP A 1067 7.67 8.85 30.98
CA ASP A 1067 7.16 8.08 29.86
C ASP A 1067 5.82 7.36 30.17
N CYS A 1068 5.29 6.57 29.21
CA CYS A 1068 4.07 5.79 29.46
C CYS A 1068 4.22 4.69 30.53
N HIS A 1069 5.47 4.33 30.89
CA HIS A 1069 5.76 3.40 31.98
C HIS A 1069 5.92 4.13 33.32
N GLY A 1070 5.91 5.47 33.33
CA GLY A 1070 6.10 6.27 34.54
C GLY A 1070 7.54 6.65 34.84
N ASN A 1071 8.50 6.22 34.02
CA ASN A 1071 9.92 6.54 34.20
C ASN A 1071 10.23 7.93 33.66
N SER A 1072 10.67 8.82 34.53
CA SER A 1072 11.25 10.10 34.12
C SER A 1072 12.68 9.93 33.62
N ILE A 1073 13.13 10.89 32.80
CA ILE A 1073 14.45 10.87 32.17
C ILE A 1073 15.57 10.84 33.22
N ILE A 1074 15.37 11.56 34.33
CA ILE A 1074 16.32 11.58 35.45
C ILE A 1074 16.44 10.20 36.12
N HIS A 1075 15.38 9.38 36.14
CA HIS A 1075 15.48 8.00 36.65
C HIS A 1075 16.37 7.13 35.76
N SER A 1076 16.22 7.23 34.43
CA SER A 1076 17.08 6.49 33.49
C SER A 1076 18.53 6.96 33.55
N ALA A 1077 18.79 8.25 33.80
CA ALA A 1077 20.14 8.79 33.92
C ALA A 1077 20.91 8.23 35.13
N LEU A 1078 20.22 7.97 36.24
CA LEU A 1078 20.83 7.38 37.45
C LEU A 1078 21.41 5.98 37.18
N CYS A 1079 20.77 5.23 36.30
CA CYS A 1079 21.21 3.87 35.93
C CYS A 1079 22.39 3.88 34.95
N MET A 1080 22.50 4.90 34.10
CA MET A 1080 23.29 4.82 32.86
C MET A 1080 24.42 5.86 32.76
N LEU A 1081 24.25 7.06 33.31
CA LEU A 1081 25.16 8.21 33.12
C LEU A 1081 25.19 9.09 34.40
N PRO A 1082 26.12 8.82 35.36
CA PRO A 1082 26.18 9.53 36.65
C PRO A 1082 26.34 11.05 36.51
N ASP A 1083 27.20 11.50 35.60
CA ASP A 1083 27.50 12.92 35.40
C ASP A 1083 26.30 13.67 34.79
N ALA A 1084 25.56 13.01 33.90
CA ALA A 1084 24.32 13.55 33.35
C ALA A 1084 23.24 13.61 34.44
N ALA A 1085 23.13 12.59 35.30
CA ALA A 1085 22.17 12.61 36.41
C ALA A 1085 22.42 13.77 37.39
N LEU A 1086 23.69 14.07 37.70
CA LEU A 1086 24.07 15.22 38.54
C LEU A 1086 23.71 16.55 37.88
N TYR A 1087 24.06 16.72 36.60
CA TYR A 1087 23.69 17.93 35.85
C TYR A 1087 22.17 18.13 35.79
N LEU A 1088 21.42 17.07 35.46
CA LEU A 1088 19.95 17.12 35.41
C LEU A 1088 19.35 17.43 36.78
N LEU A 1089 19.90 16.87 37.86
CA LEU A 1089 19.48 17.15 39.23
C LEU A 1089 19.70 18.62 39.60
N GLU A 1090 20.87 19.18 39.28
CA GLU A 1090 21.16 20.60 39.53
C GLU A 1090 20.25 21.52 38.71
N GLU A 1091 20.03 21.23 37.43
CA GLU A 1091 19.13 21.99 36.55
C GLU A 1091 17.66 21.92 36.99
N CYS A 1092 17.20 20.77 37.47
CA CYS A 1092 15.84 20.63 38.02
C CYS A 1092 15.62 21.52 39.24
N LEU A 1093 16.63 21.59 40.12
CA LEU A 1093 16.58 22.34 41.37
C LEU A 1093 16.74 23.85 41.13
N THR A 1094 17.64 24.27 40.25
CA THR A 1094 17.84 25.70 39.93
C THR A 1094 16.65 26.31 39.19
N ARG A 1095 15.94 25.52 38.36
CA ARG A 1095 14.83 26.00 37.52
C ARG A 1095 13.44 25.69 38.08
N ASP A 1096 13.35 25.11 39.28
CA ASP A 1096 12.12 24.58 39.91
C ASP A 1096 11.22 23.85 38.90
N LEU A 1097 11.81 22.94 38.13
CA LEU A 1097 11.08 22.23 37.09
C LEU A 1097 10.01 21.35 37.73
N ARG A 1098 8.87 21.21 37.05
CA ARG A 1098 7.76 20.36 37.48
C ARG A 1098 7.38 19.40 36.37
N ASN A 1099 6.89 18.22 36.76
CA ASN A 1099 6.32 17.27 35.81
C ASN A 1099 4.89 17.70 35.40
N ALA A 1100 4.25 16.95 34.50
CA ALA A 1100 2.89 17.25 34.03
C ALA A 1100 1.79 17.24 35.13
N LYS A 1101 2.09 16.70 36.33
CA LYS A 1101 1.19 16.69 37.50
C LYS A 1101 1.49 17.81 38.49
N GLY A 1102 2.56 18.58 38.28
CA GLY A 1102 3.02 19.63 39.19
C GLY A 1102 4.02 19.17 40.25
N ASP A 1103 4.40 17.89 40.25
CA ASP A 1103 5.32 17.32 41.24
C ASP A 1103 6.74 17.85 41.02
N THR A 1104 7.43 18.12 42.13
CA THR A 1104 8.85 18.49 42.15
C THR A 1104 9.77 17.27 42.00
N LEU A 1105 11.06 17.50 41.77
CA LEU A 1105 12.08 16.44 41.67
C LEU A 1105 12.05 15.46 42.86
N LEU A 1106 11.78 15.95 44.07
CA LEU A 1106 11.81 15.16 45.31
C LEU A 1106 10.53 14.35 45.55
N GLU A 1107 9.42 14.80 44.96
CA GLU A 1107 8.12 14.14 45.06
C GLU A 1107 7.98 13.02 44.03
N LEU A 1108 8.77 13.07 42.96
CA LEU A 1108 8.78 12.15 41.83
C LEU A 1108 9.07 10.69 42.25
N ASP A 1109 8.31 9.76 41.68
CA ASP A 1109 8.53 8.32 41.74
C ASP A 1109 8.56 7.68 40.34
N ASP A 1110 9.04 6.44 40.26
CA ASP A 1110 9.09 5.64 39.02
C ASP A 1110 7.73 5.06 38.59
N ARG A 1111 6.68 5.27 39.40
CA ARG A 1111 5.31 4.71 39.32
C ARG A 1111 5.18 3.18 39.35
N THR A 1112 6.14 2.42 38.81
CA THR A 1112 6.09 0.96 38.72
C THR A 1112 6.28 0.31 40.08
N ASP A 1113 7.31 0.76 40.80
CA ASP A 1113 7.71 0.19 42.07
C ASP A 1113 7.59 1.21 43.21
N GLY A 1114 7.11 2.43 42.91
CA GLY A 1114 7.02 3.54 43.87
C GLY A 1114 8.39 4.00 44.36
N ASN A 1115 9.45 3.76 43.59
CA ASN A 1115 10.79 4.16 43.95
C ASN A 1115 10.95 5.66 43.72
N LYS A 1116 11.19 6.40 44.80
CA LYS A 1116 11.72 7.78 44.71
C LYS A 1116 13.15 7.80 44.18
N LEU A 1117 13.60 8.97 43.75
CA LEU A 1117 14.96 9.20 43.23
C LEU A 1117 16.08 8.61 44.10
N ILE A 1118 15.95 8.71 45.43
CA ILE A 1118 16.90 8.18 46.40
C ILE A 1118 16.97 6.62 46.40
N HIS A 1119 15.85 5.93 46.16
CA HIS A 1119 15.85 4.47 46.02
C HIS A 1119 16.57 4.04 44.75
N MET A 1120 16.35 4.76 43.64
CA MET A 1120 17.00 4.48 42.37
C MET A 1120 18.51 4.75 42.45
N ALA A 1121 18.91 5.90 43.01
CA ALA A 1121 20.32 6.22 43.23
C ALA A 1121 21.02 5.16 44.12
N ALA A 1122 20.33 4.67 45.17
CA ALA A 1122 20.81 3.59 46.02
C ALA A 1122 20.91 2.25 45.26
N SER A 1123 19.92 1.90 44.44
CA SER A 1123 19.89 0.67 43.63
C SER A 1123 20.98 0.62 42.56
N CYS A 1124 21.43 1.80 42.10
CA CYS A 1124 22.49 1.94 41.11
C CYS A 1124 23.88 2.12 41.75
N GLY A 1125 23.97 2.23 43.08
CA GLY A 1125 25.24 2.45 43.80
C GLY A 1125 25.90 3.80 43.48
N GLN A 1126 25.11 4.83 43.18
CA GLN A 1126 25.57 6.17 42.77
C GLN A 1126 25.90 7.05 44.00
N GLN A 1127 27.01 6.77 44.68
CA GLN A 1127 27.39 7.44 45.94
C GLN A 1127 27.39 8.97 45.88
N ILE A 1128 27.81 9.56 44.76
CA ILE A 1128 27.89 11.02 44.60
C ILE A 1128 26.49 11.62 44.50
N VAL A 1129 25.58 10.96 43.77
CA VAL A 1129 24.18 11.40 43.66
C VAL A 1129 23.45 11.20 44.98
N VAL A 1130 23.71 10.09 45.69
CA VAL A 1130 23.17 9.85 47.03
C VAL A 1130 23.62 10.94 47.99
N ALA A 1131 24.91 11.27 48.04
CA ALA A 1131 25.42 12.37 48.88
C ALA A 1131 24.73 13.70 48.56
N LYS A 1132 24.61 14.05 47.27
CA LYS A 1132 23.93 15.29 46.83
C LYS A 1132 22.44 15.30 47.20
N LEU A 1133 21.77 14.15 47.16
CA LEU A 1133 20.38 14.00 47.59
C LEU A 1133 20.24 14.14 49.11
N LEU A 1134 21.19 13.63 49.90
CA LEU A 1134 21.21 13.79 51.35
C LEU A 1134 21.45 15.26 51.78
N ASP A 1135 22.28 16.00 51.02
CA ASP A 1135 22.49 17.45 51.23
C ASP A 1135 21.19 18.26 51.07
N LEU A 1136 20.16 17.72 50.40
CA LEU A 1136 18.85 18.32 50.23
C LEU A 1136 17.87 17.98 51.37
N ASN A 1137 18.35 17.38 52.47
CA ASN A 1137 17.56 16.94 53.63
C ASN A 1137 16.37 16.01 53.26
N ILE A 1138 16.58 15.08 52.33
CA ILE A 1138 15.55 14.13 51.89
C ILE A 1138 15.25 13.10 52.98
N ASP A 1139 13.99 12.69 53.06
CA ASP A 1139 13.54 11.60 53.93
C ASP A 1139 14.03 10.24 53.39
N VAL A 1140 14.90 9.57 54.14
CA VAL A 1140 15.41 8.22 53.83
C VAL A 1140 14.60 7.09 54.47
N THR A 1141 13.55 7.43 55.23
CA THR A 1141 12.60 6.47 55.81
C THR A 1141 11.44 6.15 54.87
N VAL A 1142 11.37 6.85 53.74
CA VAL A 1142 10.37 6.62 52.70
C VAL A 1142 10.38 5.17 52.25
N ARG A 1143 9.18 4.61 52.05
CA ARG A 1143 8.97 3.23 51.61
C ARG A 1143 8.45 3.20 50.18
N ASN A 1144 9.07 2.38 49.35
CA ASN A 1144 8.56 2.09 48.02
C ASN A 1144 7.34 1.14 48.06
N ALA A 1145 6.83 0.71 46.90
CA ALA A 1145 5.68 -0.18 46.79
C ALA A 1145 5.91 -1.57 47.40
N TYR A 1146 7.13 -1.97 47.73
CA TYR A 1146 7.45 -3.23 48.44
C TYR A 1146 7.63 -3.02 49.96
N GLY A 1147 7.43 -1.79 50.46
CA GLY A 1147 7.71 -1.44 51.85
C GLY A 1147 9.20 -1.26 52.14
N CYS A 1148 10.06 -1.34 51.13
CA CYS A 1148 11.51 -1.23 51.27
C CYS A 1148 11.93 0.24 51.34
N THR A 1149 12.88 0.54 52.22
CA THR A 1149 13.56 1.85 52.26
C THR A 1149 14.76 1.86 51.32
N PRO A 1150 15.36 3.03 51.00
CA PRO A 1150 16.59 3.10 50.21
C PRO A 1150 17.73 2.24 50.78
N ALA A 1151 17.80 2.10 52.12
CA ALA A 1151 18.77 1.23 52.77
C ALA A 1151 18.54 -0.25 52.44
N HIS A 1152 17.29 -0.72 52.38
CA HIS A 1152 16.96 -2.09 51.96
C HIS A 1152 17.38 -2.33 50.50
N VAL A 1153 17.16 -1.35 49.62
CA VAL A 1153 17.50 -1.44 48.21
C VAL A 1153 19.02 -1.47 47.98
N ALA A 1154 19.79 -0.70 48.76
CA ALA A 1154 21.25 -0.65 48.68
C ALA A 1154 21.94 -2.02 48.95
N VAL A 1155 21.29 -2.93 49.68
CA VAL A 1155 21.85 -4.24 50.06
C VAL A 1155 21.93 -5.22 48.88
N VAL A 1156 21.09 -5.07 47.85
CA VAL A 1156 20.95 -6.07 46.75
C VAL A 1156 21.69 -5.67 45.47
N VAL A 1157 22.51 -4.62 45.53
CA VAL A 1157 23.27 -4.07 44.38
C VAL A 1157 24.62 -4.79 44.19
N PRO A 1158 25.17 -4.90 42.96
CA PRO A 1158 26.46 -5.56 42.71
C PRO A 1158 27.64 -4.96 43.52
N LEU A 1159 28.44 -5.87 44.08
CA LEU A 1159 29.31 -5.81 45.27
C LEU A 1159 30.41 -4.71 45.44
N VAL A 1160 30.48 -3.64 44.64
CA VAL A 1160 31.58 -2.64 44.77
C VAL A 1160 31.16 -1.38 45.54
N ASN A 1161 29.92 -0.92 45.41
CA ASN A 1161 29.45 0.36 45.98
C ASN A 1161 28.37 0.22 47.05
N SER A 1162 27.93 -1.00 47.35
CA SER A 1162 26.79 -1.28 48.21
C SER A 1162 27.08 -0.94 49.69
N ILE A 1163 28.29 -1.25 50.19
CA ILE A 1163 28.69 -0.99 51.59
C ILE A 1163 28.79 0.51 51.88
N SER A 1164 29.45 1.26 50.99
CA SER A 1164 29.61 2.70 51.12
C SER A 1164 28.29 3.45 50.97
N THR A 1165 27.43 3.05 50.03
CA THR A 1165 26.09 3.65 49.86
C THR A 1165 25.21 3.35 51.07
N LEU A 1166 25.23 2.11 51.57
CA LEU A 1166 24.52 1.73 52.80
C LEU A 1166 25.03 2.52 54.01
N LYS A 1167 26.35 2.68 54.13
CA LYS A 1167 26.97 3.48 55.18
C LYS A 1167 26.54 4.95 55.10
N GLN A 1168 26.55 5.56 53.91
CA GLN A 1168 26.08 6.94 53.72
C GLN A 1168 24.63 7.15 54.17
N LEU A 1169 23.75 6.19 53.85
CA LEU A 1169 22.34 6.26 54.26
C LEU A 1169 22.19 6.10 55.78
N LEU A 1170 22.92 5.17 56.41
CA LEU A 1170 22.81 4.89 57.85
C LEU A 1170 23.53 5.91 58.74
N ASP A 1171 24.63 6.50 58.26
CA ASP A 1171 25.31 7.61 58.93
C ASP A 1171 24.43 8.88 58.92
N TYR A 1172 23.61 9.04 57.87
CA TYR A 1172 22.64 10.14 57.77
C TYR A 1172 21.41 9.92 58.66
N ASP A 1173 20.77 8.74 58.57
CA ASP A 1173 19.70 8.33 59.47
C ASP A 1173 19.70 6.83 59.67
N ARG A 1174 19.73 6.42 60.94
CA ARG A 1174 19.83 5.04 61.37
C ARG A 1174 18.46 4.35 61.55
N THR A 1175 17.36 5.10 61.53
CA THR A 1175 16.01 4.54 61.66
C THR A 1175 15.67 3.42 60.66
N PRO A 1176 16.18 3.39 59.40
CA PRO A 1176 15.85 2.33 58.45
C PRO A 1176 16.35 0.92 58.83
N VAL A 1177 17.25 0.78 59.82
CA VAL A 1177 17.79 -0.52 60.27
C VAL A 1177 16.69 -1.42 60.84
N ASP A 1178 15.77 -0.83 61.62
CA ASP A 1178 14.72 -1.55 62.32
C ASP A 1178 13.38 -1.57 61.55
N MET A 1179 13.30 -0.85 60.42
CA MET A 1179 12.12 -0.84 59.57
C MET A 1179 11.99 -2.17 58.83
N THR A 1180 10.75 -2.65 58.70
CA THR A 1180 10.44 -3.86 57.93
C THR A 1180 9.92 -3.52 56.54
N ASP A 1181 10.19 -4.40 55.58
CA ASP A 1181 9.48 -4.45 54.30
C ASP A 1181 8.05 -5.03 54.45
N LYS A 1182 7.34 -5.24 53.33
CA LYS A 1182 6.00 -5.83 53.33
C LYS A 1182 5.95 -7.31 53.75
N ASP A 1183 7.06 -8.03 53.64
CA ASP A 1183 7.18 -9.43 54.05
C ASP A 1183 7.62 -9.56 55.53
N GLY A 1184 7.77 -8.44 56.24
CA GLY A 1184 8.23 -8.39 57.62
C GLY A 1184 9.74 -8.55 57.78
N GLY A 1185 10.51 -8.53 56.69
CA GLY A 1185 11.97 -8.59 56.70
C GLY A 1185 12.57 -7.24 57.08
N THR A 1186 13.42 -7.22 58.11
CA THR A 1186 14.25 -6.05 58.45
C THR A 1186 15.51 -5.99 57.58
N LEU A 1187 16.23 -4.87 57.62
CA LEU A 1187 17.51 -4.70 56.93
C LEU A 1187 18.51 -5.81 57.30
N LEU A 1188 18.48 -6.30 58.55
CA LEU A 1188 19.27 -7.43 59.02
C LEU A 1188 18.98 -8.73 58.24
N VAL A 1189 17.71 -9.02 57.94
CA VAL A 1189 17.32 -10.19 57.14
C VAL A 1189 17.84 -10.08 55.71
N TRP A 1190 17.82 -8.89 55.13
CA TRP A 1190 18.34 -8.63 53.79
C TRP A 1190 19.86 -8.80 53.74
N VAL A 1191 20.59 -8.24 54.71
CA VAL A 1191 22.05 -8.38 54.80
C VAL A 1191 22.47 -9.82 55.07
N ALA A 1192 21.74 -10.57 55.89
CA ALA A 1192 22.03 -11.99 56.13
C ALA A 1192 21.92 -12.83 54.83
N LYS A 1193 21.00 -12.47 53.92
CA LYS A 1193 20.81 -13.15 52.63
C LYS A 1193 21.95 -12.90 51.63
N THR A 1194 22.70 -11.80 51.75
CA THR A 1194 23.83 -11.49 50.85
C THR A 1194 25.11 -12.23 51.21
N GLY A 1195 25.23 -12.72 52.46
CA GLY A 1195 26.43 -13.39 52.96
C GLY A 1195 27.63 -12.46 53.19
N SER A 1196 27.44 -11.13 53.19
CA SER A 1196 28.50 -10.14 53.42
C SER A 1196 28.68 -9.85 54.92
N ILE A 1197 29.80 -10.30 55.49
CA ILE A 1197 30.17 -10.03 56.90
C ILE A 1197 30.37 -8.53 57.13
N GLU A 1198 30.96 -7.82 56.16
CA GLU A 1198 31.21 -6.38 56.29
C GLU A 1198 29.92 -5.55 56.35
N MET A 1199 28.88 -5.92 55.59
CA MET A 1199 27.56 -5.28 55.70
C MET A 1199 26.88 -5.61 57.02
N LEU A 1200 27.05 -6.84 57.53
CA LEU A 1200 26.51 -7.26 58.81
C LEU A 1200 27.14 -6.49 59.96
N ASP A 1201 28.47 -6.36 59.94
CA ASP A 1201 29.20 -5.55 60.92
C ASP A 1201 28.77 -4.07 60.84
N LEU A 1202 28.58 -3.52 59.64
CA LEU A 1202 28.15 -2.13 59.45
C LEU A 1202 26.76 -1.85 60.07
N ILE A 1203 25.78 -2.74 59.89
CA ILE A 1203 24.44 -2.52 60.47
C ILE A 1203 24.39 -2.80 61.98
N MET A 1204 25.32 -3.62 62.50
CA MET A 1204 25.44 -3.97 63.92
C MET A 1204 26.29 -2.98 64.75
N GLN A 1205 27.17 -2.21 64.11
CA GLN A 1205 27.98 -1.12 64.70
C GLN A 1205 27.13 0.09 65.02
#